data_AF-A0AAY4E3D3-F1
#
_entry.id   AF-A0AAY4E3D3-F1
#
_cell.length_a   1.000
_cell.length_b   1.000
_cell.length_c   1.000
_cell.angle_alpha   90.00
_cell.angle_beta   90.00
_cell.angle_gamma   90.00
#
_symmetry.space_group_name_H-M   'P 1'
#
loop_
_entity.id
_entity.type
_entity.pdbx_description
1 polymer ?
#
loop_
_entity_poly.entity_id
_entity_poly.type
_entity_poly.pdbx_seq_one_letter_code
_entity_poly.pdbx_strand_id
1 'polypeptide(L)'
;MLASDEDDGLNAQIRYDFGLSCGDLFTTDVLDRETVDSYTLIVLASDGHATHPLSSSATVIVINITINITDVNDNPPIFTSHEYFMAVTENSAIGTVIGHIQALDDDSGANGQIVYSLTSGHLDVFSLESQDGTITSLKMFNFEQERSFELSVKASNPGFHHLHTTAHVVIDILGINEFTPEFQKHEYKFSVTDSSPIGTEVGKVLATDQDFGLDGHVFYLLVGQSRKAGFEINQLTGTIYSSKDLRNWGNNHALLKVLAKNQGSISGFDVDEAIVHVQIIDANDPPKFHSDLYSVVVPEDAVIGTSIVKVTAEDQDVMISWSRFSYNIKSGNNNSSFSINRVSGVIFVNNPLDREKWAFFNLTVIAVDEAIPPATGTTSVVVTLTDVNDNAPVLMPNEGFVRENQPHGTVVATLYAEDDDIPPNQGPFTYWLTSSTGKPFSLTSDGVLFTLRPLDREVNSVFHLTVAVQDAGVPPLLSTATFLVKVLDENDNPPTQRNVYIEVKYFGKSFPGGFIGNVRPDDQDESDIFNCSIKNGPQRFRFPFGMCDLWSYPYQGEATYNITIEASDDLHPPVNNSVHVNYKGFSNDSLNNSVLFYILSSSIDSFLSLKYLKFVKALDSLFNIQASKTHVYGIKLLDNTILLLAAVKSYNGQYLSGELASSISGMHKKLLEAQSNVTILQITSDPCTMNPCHNGATCHKHIHIGHVFVVLESTAVIFVSPQNEIFTCLCPTGFTGLKCDVDIDECDQDPCNNDGVCVNYMGGFSCQCLKEISPPSEAPAFS
;
A
#
# COMPACT_ATOMS: atom_id res chain seq x y z
N MET A 1 -62.93 -93.60 63.85
CA MET A 1 -61.64 -94.30 63.93
C MET A 1 -60.66 -93.29 64.52
N LEU A 2 -60.16 -93.53 65.73
CA LEU A 2 -59.19 -92.65 66.39
C LEU A 2 -57.83 -93.35 66.38
N ALA A 3 -56.83 -92.68 65.82
CA ALA A 3 -55.42 -92.92 66.10
C ALA A 3 -54.80 -91.54 66.41
N SER A 4 -54.01 -91.48 67.47
CA SER A 4 -53.21 -90.32 67.87
C SER A 4 -51.74 -90.57 67.52
N ASP A 5 -51.06 -89.51 67.10
CA ASP A 5 -49.62 -89.33 67.20
C ASP A 5 -49.37 -88.13 68.14
N GLU A 6 -48.37 -88.24 69.00
CA GLU A 6 -48.00 -87.31 70.07
C GLU A 6 -46.96 -86.28 69.56
N ASP A 7 -47.47 -85.05 69.38
CA ASP A 7 -46.87 -83.71 69.49
C ASP A 7 -46.13 -83.01 68.32
N ASP A 8 -46.46 -81.71 68.23
CA ASP A 8 -45.85 -80.56 67.54
C ASP A 8 -45.93 -80.43 66.00
N GLY A 9 -47.10 -79.96 65.51
CA GLY A 9 -47.31 -79.57 64.12
C GLY A 9 -48.27 -78.39 63.98
N LEU A 10 -47.86 -77.35 63.25
CA LEU A 10 -48.66 -76.16 62.97
C LEU A 10 -49.89 -76.56 62.15
N ASN A 11 -51.01 -76.64 62.88
CA ASN A 11 -52.35 -76.90 62.42
C ASN A 11 -52.73 -76.12 61.16
N ALA A 12 -52.74 -76.79 60.01
CA ALA A 12 -53.87 -76.65 59.09
C ALA A 12 -54.67 -77.93 59.25
N GLN A 13 -55.69 -77.83 60.11
CA GLN A 13 -56.82 -78.73 60.15
C GLN A 13 -57.16 -79.10 58.71
N ILE A 14 -57.15 -80.39 58.37
CA ILE A 14 -57.72 -80.86 57.12
C ILE A 14 -59.18 -80.39 57.15
N ARG A 15 -59.44 -79.24 56.51
CA ARG A 15 -60.77 -78.80 56.14
C ARG A 15 -61.18 -79.80 55.09
N TYR A 16 -62.10 -80.67 55.47
CA TYR A 16 -62.74 -81.50 54.49
C TYR A 16 -63.71 -80.59 53.73
N ASP A 17 -63.38 -80.23 52.48
CA ASP A 17 -64.27 -79.47 51.56
C ASP A 17 -65.56 -80.23 51.22
N PHE A 18 -65.65 -81.44 51.75
CA PHE A 18 -66.71 -82.40 51.56
C PHE A 18 -67.19 -82.88 52.94
N GLY A 19 -68.48 -82.67 53.22
CA GLY A 19 -69.15 -83.24 54.38
C GLY A 19 -69.80 -84.59 54.06
N LEU A 20 -69.96 -85.46 55.07
CA LEU A 20 -70.68 -86.74 54.95
C LEU A 20 -71.80 -86.81 55.99
N SER A 21 -73.07 -86.86 55.54
CA SER A 21 -74.24 -87.00 56.42
C SER A 21 -75.21 -88.01 55.81
N CYS A 22 -75.53 -89.09 56.55
CA CYS A 22 -76.42 -90.16 56.10
C CYS A 22 -76.08 -90.78 54.73
N GLY A 23 -74.82 -90.67 54.26
CA GLY A 23 -74.34 -91.28 53.02
C GLY A 23 -74.20 -90.35 51.80
N ASP A 24 -74.61 -89.08 51.87
CA ASP A 24 -74.46 -88.10 50.78
C ASP A 24 -73.26 -87.15 50.97
N LEU A 25 -72.69 -86.68 49.85
CA LEU A 25 -71.50 -85.80 49.78
C LEU A 25 -71.85 -84.43 49.14
N PHE A 26 -71.36 -83.32 49.71
CA PHE A 26 -71.59 -81.95 49.19
C PHE A 26 -70.35 -81.05 49.36
N THR A 27 -70.16 -80.06 48.48
CA THR A 27 -69.03 -79.10 48.52
C THR A 27 -69.28 -77.97 49.53
N THR A 28 -68.23 -77.49 50.21
CA THR A 28 -68.33 -76.36 51.16
C THR A 28 -67.82 -75.02 50.61
N ASP A 29 -66.99 -75.03 49.57
CA ASP A 29 -66.41 -73.83 48.93
C ASP A 29 -66.43 -73.96 47.38
N VAL A 30 -66.12 -72.86 46.67
CA VAL A 30 -66.01 -72.85 45.20
C VAL A 30 -64.78 -73.66 44.78
N LEU A 31 -64.96 -74.47 43.75
CA LEU A 31 -63.92 -75.33 43.21
C LEU A 31 -63.23 -74.63 42.04
N ASP A 32 -61.90 -74.62 42.06
CA ASP A 32 -61.04 -74.10 41.00
C ASP A 32 -60.12 -75.24 40.55
N ARG A 33 -60.28 -75.66 39.30
CA ARG A 33 -59.63 -76.87 38.77
C ARG A 33 -58.15 -76.62 38.48
N GLU A 34 -57.80 -75.40 38.12
CA GLU A 34 -56.44 -74.97 37.81
C GLU A 34 -55.56 -74.99 39.07
N THR A 35 -56.20 -74.84 40.25
CA THR A 35 -55.53 -74.97 41.54
C THR A 35 -55.55 -76.41 42.08
N VAL A 36 -56.70 -77.11 42.11
CA VAL A 36 -56.81 -78.50 42.56
C VAL A 36 -57.77 -79.31 41.68
N ASP A 37 -57.25 -80.34 41.01
CA ASP A 37 -57.97 -81.09 39.97
C ASP A 37 -58.75 -82.31 40.48
N SER A 38 -58.42 -82.84 41.66
CA SER A 38 -59.05 -84.02 42.22
C SER A 38 -58.91 -84.11 43.73
N TYR A 39 -59.93 -84.66 44.39
CA TYR A 39 -59.97 -84.89 45.84
C TYR A 39 -60.19 -86.37 46.13
N THR A 40 -59.46 -86.94 47.09
CA THR A 40 -59.62 -88.35 47.51
C THR A 40 -60.07 -88.42 48.97
N LEU A 41 -61.19 -89.09 49.22
CA LEU A 41 -61.80 -89.28 50.53
C LEU A 41 -61.84 -90.78 50.88
N ILE A 42 -61.47 -91.15 52.11
CA ILE A 42 -61.47 -92.56 52.58
C ILE A 42 -62.61 -92.77 53.58
N VAL A 43 -63.49 -93.73 53.31
CA VAL A 43 -64.67 -94.07 54.12
C VAL A 43 -64.59 -95.54 54.56
N LEU A 44 -64.58 -95.86 55.86
CA LEU A 44 -64.48 -97.23 56.40
C LEU A 44 -65.81 -97.77 56.99
N ALA A 45 -66.18 -99.01 56.66
CA ALA A 45 -67.33 -99.77 57.20
C ALA A 45 -66.95 -101.23 57.59
N SER A 46 -67.44 -101.80 58.70
CA SER A 46 -67.04 -103.14 59.22
C SER A 46 -68.22 -103.96 59.76
N ASP A 47 -68.23 -105.28 59.54
CA ASP A 47 -69.09 -106.28 60.23
C ASP A 47 -68.33 -107.01 61.37
N GLY A 48 -69.00 -107.66 62.33
CA GLY A 48 -68.31 -108.25 63.50
C GLY A 48 -69.00 -109.44 64.17
N HIS A 49 -68.33 -110.60 64.24
CA HIS A 49 -68.65 -111.66 65.20
C HIS A 49 -67.47 -112.60 65.54
N ALA A 50 -67.36 -112.99 66.81
CA ALA A 50 -66.27 -113.75 67.41
C ALA A 50 -66.78 -115.09 67.98
N THR A 51 -66.11 -116.23 67.68
CA THR A 51 -65.97 -117.50 68.47
C THR A 51 -66.18 -118.88 67.79
N HIS A 52 -66.64 -119.04 66.54
CA HIS A 52 -66.47 -120.32 65.79
C HIS A 52 -66.30 -120.08 64.27
N PRO A 53 -65.12 -120.34 63.66
CA PRO A 53 -64.88 -120.09 62.24
C PRO A 53 -65.29 -121.29 61.38
N LEU A 54 -66.34 -121.14 60.58
CA LEU A 54 -66.66 -122.02 59.43
C LEU A 54 -66.62 -121.22 58.11
N SER A 55 -65.65 -120.31 58.00
CA SER A 55 -65.11 -119.75 56.76
C SER A 55 -64.02 -118.74 57.15
N SER A 56 -62.92 -118.72 56.42
CA SER A 56 -61.81 -117.80 56.67
C SER A 56 -62.08 -116.43 56.03
N SER A 57 -62.81 -115.53 56.70
CA SER A 57 -62.68 -114.05 56.59
C SER A 57 -63.86 -113.28 57.24
N ALA A 58 -63.62 -112.41 58.22
CA ALA A 58 -64.51 -111.28 58.58
C ALA A 58 -64.06 -110.05 57.78
N THR A 59 -64.97 -109.25 57.22
CA THR A 59 -64.63 -108.29 56.14
C THR A 59 -64.88 -106.85 56.60
N VAL A 60 -63.81 -106.09 56.85
CA VAL A 60 -63.84 -104.62 56.92
C VAL A 60 -63.74 -104.10 55.48
N ILE A 61 -64.69 -103.28 55.05
CA ILE A 61 -64.70 -102.66 53.72
C ILE A 61 -64.26 -101.19 53.86
N VAL A 62 -63.18 -100.86 53.17
CA VAL A 62 -62.71 -99.48 52.99
C VAL A 62 -63.13 -99.04 51.59
N ILE A 63 -63.85 -97.92 51.50
CA ILE A 63 -64.29 -97.31 50.25
C ILE A 63 -63.52 -96.00 50.08
N ASN A 64 -62.74 -95.91 49.01
CA ASN A 64 -62.11 -94.66 48.60
C ASN A 64 -63.01 -93.99 47.57
N ILE A 65 -63.45 -92.75 47.84
CA ILE A 65 -64.20 -91.90 46.91
C ILE A 65 -63.21 -90.91 46.31
N THR A 66 -63.13 -90.88 44.99
CA THR A 66 -62.32 -89.91 44.24
C THR A 66 -63.27 -88.98 43.51
N ILE A 67 -63.08 -87.67 43.69
CA ILE A 67 -63.87 -86.60 43.08
C ILE A 67 -62.96 -85.89 42.10
N ASN A 68 -63.31 -85.92 40.83
CA ASN A 68 -62.57 -85.21 39.79
C ASN A 68 -63.33 -83.92 39.46
N ILE A 69 -62.64 -82.78 39.46
CA ILE A 69 -63.21 -81.50 39.05
C ILE A 69 -63.15 -81.42 37.53
N THR A 70 -64.29 -81.15 36.89
CA THR A 70 -64.34 -80.95 35.44
C THR A 70 -63.98 -79.52 35.07
N ASP A 71 -63.26 -79.38 33.96
CA ASP A 71 -62.72 -78.13 33.47
C ASP A 71 -63.75 -77.18 32.81
N VAL A 72 -63.50 -75.86 32.87
CA VAL A 72 -64.23 -74.79 32.16
C VAL A 72 -63.21 -73.86 31.50
N ASN A 73 -63.47 -73.40 30.27
CA ASN A 73 -62.56 -72.50 29.55
C ASN A 73 -62.67 -71.06 30.06
N ASP A 74 -61.88 -70.69 31.06
CA ASP A 74 -61.83 -69.34 31.62
C ASP A 74 -60.45 -68.67 31.56
N ASN A 75 -59.42 -69.33 31.01
CA ASN A 75 -58.09 -68.75 30.76
C ASN A 75 -57.77 -68.64 29.27
N PRO A 76 -57.39 -67.46 28.73
CA PRO A 76 -56.98 -67.33 27.34
C PRO A 76 -55.52 -67.79 27.10
N PRO A 77 -55.14 -68.20 25.87
CA PRO A 77 -53.77 -68.52 25.53
C PRO A 77 -52.89 -67.27 25.60
N ILE A 78 -51.69 -67.38 26.18
CA ILE A 78 -50.72 -66.29 26.32
C ILE A 78 -49.40 -66.68 25.66
N PHE A 79 -48.90 -65.85 24.74
CA PHE A 79 -47.58 -66.03 24.16
C PHE A 79 -46.46 -65.89 25.20
N THR A 80 -45.42 -66.71 25.08
CA THR A 80 -44.21 -66.64 25.92
C THR A 80 -43.44 -65.32 25.77
N SER A 81 -43.56 -64.65 24.61
CA SER A 81 -43.04 -63.31 24.34
C SER A 81 -44.02 -62.46 23.54
N HIS A 82 -43.97 -61.13 23.72
CA HIS A 82 -44.74 -60.18 22.91
C HIS A 82 -44.10 -59.89 21.55
N GLU A 83 -42.77 -60.06 21.45
CA GLU A 83 -41.99 -59.89 20.22
C GLU A 83 -41.06 -61.09 20.00
N TYR A 84 -40.95 -61.55 18.75
CA TYR A 84 -40.02 -62.59 18.34
C TYR A 84 -39.11 -62.08 17.23
N PHE A 85 -37.80 -62.22 17.42
CA PHE A 85 -36.79 -61.88 16.41
C PHE A 85 -36.20 -63.16 15.84
N MET A 86 -36.28 -63.30 14.53
CA MET A 86 -35.77 -64.45 13.80
C MET A 86 -34.96 -63.97 12.59
N ALA A 87 -34.10 -64.83 12.07
CA ALA A 87 -33.32 -64.50 10.88
C ALA A 87 -33.25 -65.69 9.93
N VAL A 88 -33.22 -65.41 8.63
CA VAL A 88 -33.06 -66.40 7.58
C VAL A 88 -32.05 -65.91 6.56
N THR A 89 -31.11 -66.76 6.18
CA THR A 89 -30.14 -66.41 5.13
C THR A 89 -30.84 -66.28 3.78
N GLU A 90 -30.43 -65.32 2.96
CA GLU A 90 -30.89 -65.26 1.59
C GLU A 90 -30.49 -66.53 0.81
N ASN A 91 -31.10 -66.76 -0.35
CA ASN A 91 -30.91 -67.99 -1.14
C ASN A 91 -31.27 -69.31 -0.43
N SER A 92 -31.79 -69.26 0.81
CA SER A 92 -32.32 -70.43 1.50
C SER A 92 -33.48 -71.04 0.73
N ALA A 93 -33.54 -72.38 0.69
CA ALA A 93 -34.58 -73.09 -0.04
C ALA A 93 -35.99 -72.75 0.46
N ILE A 94 -36.97 -72.81 -0.44
CA ILE A 94 -38.39 -72.67 -0.08
C ILE A 94 -38.76 -73.79 0.91
N GLY A 95 -39.49 -73.44 1.97
CA GLY A 95 -39.83 -74.35 3.07
C GLY A 95 -38.81 -74.37 4.22
N THR A 96 -37.82 -73.47 4.20
CA THR A 96 -36.86 -73.34 5.30
C THR A 96 -37.58 -72.92 6.57
N VAL A 97 -37.34 -73.66 7.66
CA VAL A 97 -37.84 -73.33 9.00
C VAL A 97 -37.05 -72.15 9.54
N ILE A 98 -37.73 -71.03 9.81
CA ILE A 98 -37.13 -69.78 10.28
C ILE A 98 -37.07 -69.75 11.80
N GLY A 99 -38.13 -70.23 12.45
CA GLY A 99 -38.21 -70.35 13.91
C GLY A 99 -39.57 -70.84 14.37
N HIS A 100 -39.77 -70.86 15.68
CA HIS A 100 -41.02 -71.29 16.31
C HIS A 100 -41.50 -70.22 17.30
N ILE A 101 -42.82 -70.03 17.37
CA ILE A 101 -43.49 -69.20 18.38
C ILE A 101 -44.26 -70.11 19.34
N GLN A 102 -44.42 -69.69 20.60
CA GLN A 102 -45.08 -70.51 21.61
C GLN A 102 -46.03 -69.69 22.48
N ALA A 103 -47.24 -70.20 22.67
CA ALA A 103 -48.20 -69.77 23.67
C ALA A 103 -48.54 -70.91 24.64
N LEU A 104 -49.01 -70.54 25.83
CA LEU A 104 -49.42 -71.45 26.90
C LEU A 104 -50.85 -71.10 27.34
N ASP A 105 -51.59 -72.11 27.78
CA ASP A 105 -52.96 -71.99 28.25
C ASP A 105 -53.10 -72.90 29.49
N ASP A 106 -53.71 -72.38 30.56
CA ASP A 106 -53.78 -73.04 31.87
C ASP A 106 -54.98 -74.02 31.96
N ASP A 107 -55.92 -73.96 31.02
CA ASP A 107 -57.07 -74.87 30.95
C ASP A 107 -56.64 -76.29 30.49
N SER A 108 -57.50 -77.31 30.59
CA SER A 108 -57.14 -78.71 30.33
C SER A 108 -57.98 -79.32 29.22
N GLY A 109 -57.50 -80.45 28.70
CA GLY A 109 -58.14 -81.15 27.59
C GLY A 109 -58.33 -80.23 26.38
N ALA A 110 -59.57 -80.11 25.91
CA ALA A 110 -59.90 -79.33 24.72
C ALA A 110 -59.86 -77.81 24.96
N ASN A 111 -60.01 -77.35 26.21
CA ASN A 111 -60.03 -75.93 26.52
C ASN A 111 -58.62 -75.34 26.48
N GLY A 112 -57.62 -76.06 26.99
CA GLY A 112 -56.20 -75.67 26.89
C GLY A 112 -55.54 -75.92 25.54
N GLN A 113 -56.28 -76.32 24.51
CA GLN A 113 -55.72 -76.52 23.17
C GLN A 113 -55.53 -75.17 22.46
N ILE A 114 -54.35 -74.94 21.89
CA ILE A 114 -54.00 -73.67 21.23
C ILE A 114 -53.92 -73.87 19.72
N VAL A 115 -54.49 -72.92 18.97
CA VAL A 115 -54.34 -72.83 17.51
C VAL A 115 -53.71 -71.51 17.14
N TYR A 116 -52.61 -71.58 16.39
CA TYR A 116 -51.88 -70.43 15.87
C TYR A 116 -52.41 -70.02 14.49
N SER A 117 -52.46 -68.71 14.23
CA SER A 117 -52.84 -68.16 12.92
C SER A 117 -52.11 -66.86 12.64
N LEU A 118 -51.81 -66.60 11.36
CA LEU A 118 -51.23 -65.34 10.93
C LEU A 118 -52.35 -64.32 10.69
N THR A 119 -52.27 -63.17 11.34
CA THR A 119 -53.30 -62.10 11.26
C THR A 119 -52.93 -60.99 10.28
N SER A 120 -51.65 -60.65 10.17
CA SER A 120 -51.14 -59.70 9.19
C SER A 120 -49.67 -59.94 8.85
N GLY A 121 -49.26 -59.45 7.68
CA GLY A 121 -47.87 -59.46 7.21
C GLY A 121 -47.57 -60.68 6.33
N HIS A 122 -47.66 -60.53 5.02
CA HIS A 122 -46.96 -61.40 4.06
C HIS A 122 -47.37 -62.90 4.05
N LEU A 123 -48.68 -63.17 4.01
CA LEU A 123 -49.27 -64.53 3.87
C LEU A 123 -48.82 -65.31 2.62
N ASP A 124 -48.31 -64.61 1.60
CA ASP A 124 -47.75 -65.19 0.38
C ASP A 124 -46.24 -65.46 0.46
N VAL A 125 -45.59 -65.06 1.56
CA VAL A 125 -44.14 -65.15 1.78
C VAL A 125 -43.79 -66.09 2.93
N PHE A 126 -44.64 -66.17 3.95
CA PHE A 126 -44.44 -67.03 5.12
C PHE A 126 -45.69 -67.88 5.40
N SER A 127 -45.48 -69.09 5.90
CA SER A 127 -46.53 -69.93 6.48
C SER A 127 -46.25 -70.20 7.94
N LEU A 128 -47.33 -70.23 8.74
CA LEU A 128 -47.30 -70.55 10.16
C LEU A 128 -48.08 -71.84 10.39
N GLU A 129 -47.44 -72.85 10.96
CA GLU A 129 -48.08 -74.11 11.33
C GLU A 129 -49.00 -73.90 12.54
N SER A 130 -50.24 -74.35 12.38
CA SER A 130 -51.35 -74.03 13.27
C SER A 130 -51.30 -74.73 14.62
N GLN A 131 -50.59 -75.86 14.72
CA GLN A 131 -50.55 -76.70 15.92
C GLN A 131 -49.31 -76.47 16.79
N ASP A 132 -48.17 -76.12 16.19
CA ASP A 132 -46.87 -76.03 16.89
C ASP A 132 -46.19 -74.66 16.80
N GLY A 133 -46.75 -73.72 16.02
CA GLY A 133 -46.23 -72.37 15.90
C GLY A 133 -44.96 -72.24 15.04
N THR A 134 -44.65 -73.23 14.19
CA THR A 134 -43.48 -73.17 13.30
C THR A 134 -43.70 -72.20 12.15
N ILE A 135 -42.77 -71.26 11.93
CA ILE A 135 -42.77 -70.34 10.79
C ILE A 135 -41.80 -70.85 9.72
N THR A 136 -42.28 -71.00 8.49
CA THR A 136 -41.50 -71.45 7.32
C THR A 136 -41.59 -70.47 6.16
N SER A 137 -40.53 -70.40 5.34
CA SER A 137 -40.51 -69.59 4.13
C SER A 137 -41.33 -70.20 2.99
N LEU A 138 -42.05 -69.38 2.23
CA LEU A 138 -42.76 -69.76 0.99
C LEU A 138 -42.03 -69.29 -0.27
N LYS A 139 -41.01 -68.43 -0.13
CA LYS A 139 -40.18 -67.90 -1.22
C LYS A 139 -38.70 -67.99 -0.86
N MET A 140 -37.85 -67.93 -1.89
CA MET A 140 -36.43 -67.61 -1.70
C MET A 140 -36.30 -66.10 -1.53
N PHE A 141 -35.43 -65.67 -0.62
CA PHE A 141 -35.18 -64.25 -0.35
C PHE A 141 -33.94 -63.78 -1.09
N ASN A 142 -33.94 -62.51 -1.49
CA ASN A 142 -32.80 -61.78 -2.04
C ASN A 142 -32.58 -60.55 -1.16
N PHE A 143 -31.40 -60.45 -0.56
CA PHE A 143 -31.03 -59.46 0.43
C PHE A 143 -30.90 -58.05 -0.19
N GLU A 144 -30.38 -57.95 -1.42
CA GLU A 144 -30.23 -56.71 -2.16
C GLU A 144 -31.58 -56.04 -2.47
N GLN A 145 -32.66 -56.83 -2.49
CA GLN A 145 -34.02 -56.36 -2.73
C GLN A 145 -34.78 -55.99 -1.45
N GLU A 146 -34.87 -56.88 -0.47
CA GLU A 146 -35.67 -56.68 0.75
C GLU A 146 -35.05 -57.38 1.97
N ARG A 147 -34.88 -56.63 3.07
CA ARG A 147 -33.95 -57.01 4.16
C ARG A 147 -34.63 -57.44 5.47
N SER A 148 -35.90 -57.12 5.66
CA SER A 148 -36.64 -57.50 6.86
C SER A 148 -38.13 -57.57 6.60
N PHE A 149 -38.80 -58.52 7.24
CA PHE A 149 -40.25 -58.67 7.20
C PHE A 149 -40.86 -58.61 8.60
N GLU A 150 -42.04 -58.01 8.72
CA GLU A 150 -42.80 -57.96 9.97
C GLU A 150 -44.12 -58.74 9.83
N LEU A 151 -44.44 -59.53 10.84
CA LEU A 151 -45.61 -60.41 10.92
C LEU A 151 -46.36 -60.18 12.24
N SER A 152 -47.68 -60.34 12.23
CA SER A 152 -48.50 -60.39 13.45
C SER A 152 -49.21 -61.72 13.56
N VAL A 153 -48.96 -62.45 14.64
CA VAL A 153 -49.45 -63.81 14.88
C VAL A 153 -50.46 -63.83 16.02
N LYS A 154 -51.41 -64.75 15.98
CA LYS A 154 -52.52 -64.90 16.94
C LYS A 154 -52.58 -66.33 17.47
N ALA A 155 -52.76 -66.47 18.78
CA ALA A 155 -53.05 -67.74 19.46
C ALA A 155 -54.48 -67.71 20.03
N SER A 156 -55.26 -68.78 19.82
CA SER A 156 -56.65 -68.87 20.27
C SER A 156 -57.10 -70.31 20.51
N ASN A 157 -58.06 -70.53 21.42
CA ASN A 157 -58.65 -71.85 21.64
C ASN A 157 -59.66 -72.23 20.54
N PRO A 158 -59.73 -73.51 20.12
CA PRO A 158 -60.75 -74.00 19.21
C PRO A 158 -62.18 -73.74 19.71
N GLY A 159 -62.99 -73.03 18.90
CA GLY A 159 -64.42 -72.84 19.18
C GLY A 159 -64.78 -71.66 20.10
N PHE A 160 -63.80 -70.97 20.69
CA PHE A 160 -64.01 -69.80 21.56
C PHE A 160 -63.32 -68.55 20.99
N HIS A 161 -63.99 -67.85 20.07
CA HIS A 161 -63.39 -66.74 19.32
C HIS A 161 -63.00 -65.50 20.15
N HIS A 162 -63.46 -65.41 21.41
CA HIS A 162 -63.29 -64.24 22.27
C HIS A 162 -62.07 -64.29 23.20
N LEU A 163 -61.44 -65.46 23.36
CA LEU A 163 -60.25 -65.66 24.19
C LEU A 163 -59.05 -65.89 23.28
N HIS A 164 -58.26 -64.83 23.06
CA HIS A 164 -57.07 -64.87 22.20
C HIS A 164 -56.05 -63.79 22.57
N THR A 165 -54.80 -64.02 22.19
CA THR A 165 -53.71 -63.04 22.28
C THR A 165 -52.96 -62.94 20.95
N THR A 166 -52.22 -61.84 20.76
CA THR A 166 -51.42 -61.57 19.55
C THR A 166 -49.98 -61.21 19.92
N ALA A 167 -49.02 -61.57 19.06
CA ALA A 167 -47.61 -61.21 19.17
C ALA A 167 -47.04 -60.71 17.83
N HIS A 168 -45.95 -59.94 17.87
CA HIS A 168 -45.26 -59.42 16.68
C HIS A 168 -43.99 -60.25 16.40
N VAL A 169 -43.68 -60.47 15.12
CA VAL A 169 -42.50 -61.23 14.69
C VAL A 169 -41.75 -60.43 13.64
N VAL A 170 -40.46 -60.22 13.86
CA VAL A 170 -39.52 -59.61 12.91
C VAL A 170 -38.61 -60.69 12.36
N ILE A 171 -38.53 -60.77 11.03
CA ILE A 171 -37.66 -61.70 10.31
C ILE A 171 -36.64 -60.90 9.52
N ASP A 172 -35.37 -60.95 9.93
CA ASP A 172 -34.27 -60.34 9.20
C ASP A 172 -33.70 -61.30 8.15
N ILE A 173 -33.43 -60.78 6.95
CA ILE A 173 -32.72 -61.52 5.91
C ILE A 173 -31.22 -61.29 6.11
N LEU A 174 -30.44 -62.38 6.23
CA LEU A 174 -28.99 -62.31 6.32
C LEU A 174 -28.38 -62.41 4.92
N GLY A 175 -27.60 -61.41 4.52
CA GLY A 175 -26.93 -61.35 3.22
C GLY A 175 -25.76 -62.32 3.07
N ILE A 176 -25.44 -62.67 1.83
CA ILE A 176 -24.32 -63.52 1.41
C ILE A 176 -23.56 -62.77 0.30
N ASN A 177 -22.22 -62.75 0.36
CA ASN A 177 -21.38 -62.23 -0.72
C ASN A 177 -21.47 -63.14 -1.97
N GLU A 178 -22.43 -62.88 -2.86
CA GLU A 178 -22.67 -63.68 -4.07
C GLU A 178 -22.13 -63.04 -5.35
N PHE A 179 -21.83 -61.74 -5.30
CA PHE A 179 -21.18 -61.01 -6.38
C PHE A 179 -19.69 -60.81 -6.10
N THR A 180 -18.98 -60.45 -7.18
CA THR A 180 -17.52 -60.29 -7.17
C THR A 180 -17.18 -59.00 -7.91
N PRO A 181 -16.12 -58.27 -7.54
CA PRO A 181 -15.79 -56.99 -8.18
C PRO A 181 -15.55 -57.17 -9.66
N GLU A 182 -16.01 -56.23 -10.48
CA GLU A 182 -15.73 -56.19 -11.91
C GLU A 182 -15.09 -54.86 -12.30
N PHE A 183 -13.90 -54.90 -12.89
CA PHE A 183 -13.26 -53.71 -13.46
C PHE A 183 -14.02 -53.23 -14.70
N GLN A 184 -14.23 -51.91 -14.78
CA GLN A 184 -14.83 -51.29 -15.98
C GLN A 184 -13.99 -51.50 -17.25
N LYS A 185 -12.67 -51.66 -17.10
CA LYS A 185 -11.74 -52.00 -18.18
C LYS A 185 -10.69 -52.97 -17.66
N HIS A 186 -10.32 -53.94 -18.48
CA HIS A 186 -9.27 -54.91 -18.14
C HIS A 186 -7.86 -54.42 -18.53
N GLU A 187 -7.76 -53.32 -19.29
CA GLU A 187 -6.49 -52.69 -19.68
C GLU A 187 -6.57 -51.15 -19.55
N TYR A 188 -5.58 -50.55 -18.88
CA TYR A 188 -5.42 -49.10 -18.73
C TYR A 188 -4.04 -48.64 -19.21
N LYS A 189 -3.95 -47.41 -19.74
CA LYS A 189 -2.70 -46.79 -20.21
C LYS A 189 -2.55 -45.41 -19.59
N PHE A 190 -1.45 -45.20 -18.87
CA PHE A 190 -1.09 -43.94 -18.23
C PHE A 190 0.34 -43.56 -18.59
N SER A 191 0.71 -42.31 -18.34
CA SER A 191 2.07 -41.81 -18.51
C SER A 191 2.46 -40.89 -17.37
N VAL A 192 3.71 -40.96 -16.93
CA VAL A 192 4.28 -40.12 -15.87
C VAL A 192 5.69 -39.71 -16.26
N THR A 193 6.13 -38.51 -15.90
CA THR A 193 7.53 -38.11 -16.14
C THR A 193 8.44 -38.73 -15.09
N ASP A 194 9.67 -39.05 -15.47
CA ASP A 194 10.66 -39.60 -14.55
C ASP A 194 11.13 -38.59 -13.48
N SER A 195 11.06 -37.29 -13.78
CA SER A 195 11.32 -36.18 -12.86
C SER A 195 10.17 -35.83 -11.91
N SER A 196 9.04 -36.54 -12.00
CA SER A 196 7.90 -36.33 -11.09
C SER A 196 8.26 -36.67 -9.64
N PRO A 197 7.84 -35.85 -8.65
CA PRO A 197 8.09 -36.15 -7.25
C PRO A 197 7.39 -37.44 -6.78
N ILE A 198 7.87 -37.98 -5.67
CA ILE A 198 7.22 -39.11 -5.00
C ILE A 198 5.82 -38.67 -4.54
N GLY A 199 4.81 -39.50 -4.82
CA GLY A 199 3.40 -39.23 -4.51
C GLY A 199 2.63 -38.57 -5.66
N THR A 200 3.22 -38.41 -6.85
CA THR A 200 2.48 -37.94 -8.04
C THR A 200 1.41 -38.94 -8.44
N GLU A 201 0.19 -38.45 -8.67
CA GLU A 201 -0.93 -39.25 -9.19
C GLU A 201 -0.68 -39.61 -10.66
N VAL A 202 -0.68 -40.91 -10.95
CA VAL A 202 -0.40 -41.47 -12.29
C VAL A 202 -1.70 -41.72 -13.07
N GLY A 203 -2.74 -42.18 -12.38
CA GLY A 203 -4.03 -42.51 -12.96
C GLY A 203 -4.90 -43.31 -12.02
N LYS A 204 -6.15 -43.55 -12.41
CA LYS A 204 -7.17 -44.21 -11.58
C LYS A 204 -7.82 -45.38 -12.30
N VAL A 205 -7.91 -46.53 -11.62
CA VAL A 205 -8.68 -47.69 -12.08
C VAL A 205 -9.98 -47.81 -11.28
N LEU A 206 -11.00 -48.44 -11.87
CA LEU A 206 -12.34 -48.49 -11.28
C LEU A 206 -12.97 -49.86 -11.49
N ALA A 207 -13.38 -50.49 -10.39
CA ALA A 207 -14.16 -51.70 -10.32
C ALA A 207 -15.40 -51.49 -9.43
N THR A 208 -16.45 -52.28 -9.68
CA THR A 208 -17.73 -52.21 -8.99
C THR A 208 -18.20 -53.60 -8.60
N ASP A 209 -18.82 -53.73 -7.44
CA ASP A 209 -19.47 -54.95 -6.94
C ASP A 209 -20.97 -54.68 -6.74
N GLN A 210 -21.81 -55.70 -6.89
CA GLN A 210 -23.28 -55.61 -6.81
C GLN A 210 -23.84 -55.99 -5.44
N ASP A 211 -23.04 -56.64 -4.57
CA ASP A 211 -23.44 -56.96 -3.20
C ASP A 211 -23.77 -55.68 -2.40
N PHE A 212 -24.71 -55.74 -1.46
CA PHE A 212 -25.04 -54.59 -0.62
C PHE A 212 -24.16 -54.50 0.64
N GLY A 213 -23.79 -53.27 1.04
CA GLY A 213 -23.06 -53.05 2.29
C GLY A 213 -21.57 -53.37 2.19
N LEU A 214 -21.00 -54.01 3.23
CA LEU A 214 -19.56 -54.30 3.34
C LEU A 214 -19.05 -55.29 2.28
N ASP A 215 -19.93 -56.17 1.81
CA ASP A 215 -19.60 -57.16 0.80
C ASP A 215 -19.44 -56.49 -0.58
N GLY A 216 -20.22 -55.43 -0.88
CA GLY A 216 -20.05 -54.63 -2.10
C GLY A 216 -18.88 -53.61 -2.09
N HIS A 217 -18.12 -53.53 -0.99
CA HIS A 217 -17.00 -52.59 -0.90
C HIS A 217 -15.74 -53.14 -1.61
N VAL A 218 -15.41 -52.51 -2.74
CA VAL A 218 -14.25 -52.87 -3.55
C VAL A 218 -12.94 -52.31 -2.99
N PHE A 219 -11.97 -53.19 -2.79
CA PHE A 219 -10.60 -52.87 -2.40
C PHE A 219 -9.60 -53.15 -3.53
N TYR A 220 -8.71 -52.20 -3.80
CA TYR A 220 -7.70 -52.28 -4.86
C TYR A 220 -6.33 -52.66 -4.31
N LEU A 221 -5.65 -53.58 -4.98
CA LEU A 221 -4.34 -54.09 -4.55
C LEU A 221 -3.41 -54.27 -5.75
N LEU A 222 -2.15 -53.82 -5.62
CA LEU A 222 -1.09 -54.24 -6.53
C LEU A 222 -0.67 -55.67 -6.17
N VAL A 223 -0.50 -56.54 -7.17
CA VAL A 223 -0.16 -57.95 -6.96
C VAL A 223 1.13 -58.37 -7.66
N GLY A 224 1.72 -59.48 -7.19
CA GLY A 224 2.94 -60.04 -7.75
C GLY A 224 4.14 -59.06 -7.71
N GLN A 225 4.86 -58.98 -8.83
CA GLN A 225 6.04 -58.10 -8.97
C GLN A 225 5.68 -56.61 -9.01
N SER A 226 4.41 -56.25 -9.28
CA SER A 226 3.97 -54.87 -9.36
C SER A 226 4.07 -54.14 -8.00
N ARG A 227 4.05 -54.87 -6.87
CA ARG A 227 4.32 -54.29 -5.54
C ARG A 227 5.73 -53.73 -5.36
N LYS A 228 6.68 -54.19 -6.17
CA LYS A 228 8.07 -53.73 -6.16
C LYS A 228 8.38 -52.76 -7.30
N ALA A 229 7.40 -52.45 -8.15
CA ALA A 229 7.57 -51.66 -9.36
C ALA A 229 7.72 -50.15 -9.11
N GLY A 230 7.68 -49.68 -7.85
CA GLY A 230 7.83 -48.25 -7.53
C GLY A 230 6.54 -47.44 -7.63
N PHE A 231 5.38 -48.13 -7.59
CA PHE A 231 4.05 -47.52 -7.55
C PHE A 231 3.28 -48.06 -6.35
N GLU A 232 2.33 -47.27 -5.88
CA GLU A 232 1.35 -47.67 -4.86
C GLU A 232 -0.07 -47.38 -5.37
N ILE A 233 -1.05 -48.09 -4.82
CA ILE A 233 -2.45 -47.88 -5.16
C ILE A 233 -3.24 -47.61 -3.88
N ASN A 234 -4.09 -46.60 -3.91
CA ASN A 234 -5.02 -46.34 -2.84
C ASN A 234 -6.07 -47.45 -2.82
N GLN A 235 -6.16 -48.13 -1.68
CA GLN A 235 -6.99 -49.32 -1.52
C GLN A 235 -8.48 -49.06 -1.67
N LEU A 236 -8.97 -47.83 -1.48
CA LEU A 236 -10.39 -47.49 -1.57
C LEU A 236 -10.75 -46.80 -2.89
N THR A 237 -9.85 -45.97 -3.42
CA THR A 237 -10.16 -45.15 -4.60
C THR A 237 -9.69 -45.76 -5.91
N GLY A 238 -8.74 -46.69 -5.89
CA GLY A 238 -8.11 -47.22 -7.10
C GLY A 238 -7.14 -46.24 -7.79
N THR A 239 -6.78 -45.14 -7.11
CA THR A 239 -5.80 -44.17 -7.63
C THR A 239 -4.37 -44.69 -7.43
N ILE A 240 -3.57 -44.64 -8.47
CA ILE A 240 -2.17 -45.09 -8.50
C ILE A 240 -1.24 -43.88 -8.34
N TYR A 241 -0.26 -44.00 -7.46
CA TYR A 241 0.75 -42.97 -7.17
C TYR A 241 2.17 -43.50 -7.39
N SER A 242 3.11 -42.60 -7.68
CA SER A 242 4.55 -42.92 -7.62
C SER A 242 4.98 -43.12 -6.17
N SER A 243 5.66 -44.23 -5.86
CA SER A 243 6.16 -44.51 -4.50
C SER A 243 7.69 -44.43 -4.39
N LYS A 244 8.38 -44.18 -5.50
CA LYS A 244 9.83 -44.01 -5.60
C LYS A 244 10.20 -42.98 -6.67
N ASP A 245 11.43 -42.48 -6.59
CA ASP A 245 12.07 -41.73 -7.67
C ASP A 245 12.18 -42.61 -8.92
N LEU A 246 11.63 -42.12 -10.04
CA LEU A 246 11.52 -42.84 -11.29
C LEU A 246 12.74 -42.68 -12.20
N ARG A 247 13.67 -41.74 -11.91
CA ARG A 247 14.90 -41.50 -12.71
C ARG A 247 15.80 -42.72 -12.81
N ASN A 248 15.90 -43.50 -11.74
CA ASN A 248 16.76 -44.68 -11.66
C ASN A 248 16.01 -46.00 -11.89
N TRP A 249 14.80 -45.95 -12.47
CA TRP A 249 13.94 -47.13 -12.59
C TRP A 249 14.41 -48.13 -13.66
N GLY A 250 15.20 -47.69 -14.64
CA GLY A 250 15.97 -48.54 -15.55
C GLY A 250 15.24 -49.09 -16.79
N ASN A 251 13.92 -48.89 -16.88
CA ASN A 251 13.10 -49.21 -18.06
C ASN A 251 12.20 -48.00 -18.40
N ASN A 252 11.56 -47.94 -19.57
CA ASN A 252 10.70 -46.80 -19.93
C ASN A 252 9.20 -47.13 -19.84
N HIS A 253 8.85 -48.34 -19.41
CA HIS A 253 7.48 -48.83 -19.40
C HIS A 253 7.24 -49.83 -18.26
N ALA A 254 6.39 -49.46 -17.30
CA ALA A 254 5.99 -50.31 -16.18
C ALA A 254 4.66 -51.01 -16.45
N LEU A 255 4.61 -52.31 -16.10
CA LEU A 255 3.41 -53.13 -16.20
C LEU A 255 2.90 -53.45 -14.79
N LEU A 256 1.75 -52.91 -14.42
CA LEU A 256 1.14 -53.11 -13.13
C LEU A 256 -0.07 -54.05 -13.25
N LYS A 257 -0.07 -55.12 -12.45
CA LYS A 257 -1.25 -55.96 -12.24
C LYS A 257 -1.99 -55.46 -11.01
N VAL A 258 -3.24 -55.04 -11.21
CA VAL A 258 -4.13 -54.55 -10.16
C VAL A 258 -5.25 -55.57 -9.96
N LEU A 259 -5.49 -55.90 -8.70
CA LEU A 259 -6.55 -56.78 -8.24
C LEU A 259 -7.63 -55.95 -7.55
N ALA A 260 -8.90 -56.16 -7.89
CA ALA A 260 -10.05 -55.68 -7.14
C ALA A 260 -10.61 -56.85 -6.31
N LYS A 261 -10.99 -56.60 -5.05
CA LYS A 261 -11.53 -57.64 -4.14
C LYS A 261 -12.56 -57.09 -3.16
N ASN A 262 -13.39 -57.95 -2.59
CA ASN A 262 -14.31 -57.61 -1.49
C ASN A 262 -13.63 -57.69 -0.11
N GLN A 263 -14.38 -57.34 0.93
CA GLN A 263 -13.93 -57.43 2.32
C GLN A 263 -13.82 -58.88 2.79
N GLY A 264 -12.63 -59.46 2.74
CA GLY A 264 -12.42 -60.83 3.20
C GLY A 264 -11.04 -61.40 2.88
N SER A 265 -10.87 -62.69 3.19
CA SER A 265 -9.70 -63.45 2.73
C SER A 265 -9.82 -63.70 1.23
N ILE A 266 -8.70 -63.59 0.50
CA ILE A 266 -8.69 -63.79 -0.95
C ILE A 266 -8.95 -65.27 -1.23
N SER A 267 -10.18 -65.61 -1.60
CA SER A 267 -10.52 -66.84 -2.29
C SER A 267 -10.39 -66.58 -3.80
N GLY A 268 -9.98 -67.57 -4.59
CA GLY A 268 -9.75 -67.38 -6.03
C GLY A 268 -10.99 -67.03 -6.85
N PHE A 269 -12.15 -66.88 -6.19
CA PHE A 269 -13.44 -66.60 -6.81
C PHE A 269 -13.97 -65.19 -6.47
N ASP A 270 -13.35 -64.41 -5.57
CA ASP A 270 -13.88 -63.12 -5.09
C ASP A 270 -13.07 -61.90 -5.58
N VAL A 271 -12.41 -62.05 -6.74
CA VAL A 271 -11.45 -61.07 -7.25
C VAL A 271 -11.52 -60.94 -8.76
N ASP A 272 -11.21 -59.74 -9.25
CA ASP A 272 -11.00 -59.47 -10.67
C ASP A 272 -9.65 -58.77 -10.88
N GLU A 273 -9.07 -58.93 -12.08
CA GLU A 273 -7.73 -58.46 -12.42
C GLU A 273 -7.72 -57.54 -13.64
N ALA A 274 -7.04 -56.40 -13.53
CA ALA A 274 -6.76 -55.48 -14.62
C ALA A 274 -5.26 -55.22 -14.79
N ILE A 275 -4.85 -54.95 -16.03
CA ILE A 275 -3.47 -54.61 -16.39
C ILE A 275 -3.36 -53.10 -16.64
N VAL A 276 -2.37 -52.46 -16.04
CA VAL A 276 -2.08 -51.03 -16.23
C VAL A 276 -0.69 -50.86 -16.83
N HIS A 277 -0.63 -50.24 -18.00
CA HIS A 277 0.58 -49.83 -18.68
C HIS A 277 0.94 -48.40 -18.28
N VAL A 278 2.10 -48.19 -17.67
CA VAL A 278 2.59 -46.86 -17.30
C VAL A 278 3.84 -46.55 -18.13
N GLN A 279 3.72 -45.61 -19.06
CA GLN A 279 4.86 -45.09 -19.83
C GLN A 279 5.60 -44.06 -18.99
N ILE A 280 6.89 -44.28 -18.76
CA ILE A 280 7.76 -43.30 -18.11
C ILE A 280 8.41 -42.47 -19.20
N ILE A 281 8.24 -41.15 -19.12
CA ILE A 281 8.72 -40.19 -20.11
C ILE A 281 9.88 -39.42 -19.47
N ASP A 282 11.02 -39.45 -20.14
CA ASP A 282 12.20 -38.65 -19.78
C ASP A 282 11.86 -37.16 -19.94
N ALA A 283 12.09 -36.36 -18.90
CA ALA A 283 11.78 -34.95 -18.87
C ALA A 283 13.05 -34.12 -18.62
N ASN A 284 13.21 -33.07 -19.43
CA ASN A 284 14.36 -32.17 -19.38
C ASN A 284 14.57 -31.55 -17.99
N ASP A 285 15.77 -31.73 -17.45
CA ASP A 285 16.19 -31.21 -16.15
C ASP A 285 16.85 -29.82 -16.27
N PRO A 286 16.59 -28.87 -15.35
CA PRO A 286 17.28 -27.59 -15.38
C PRO A 286 18.76 -27.71 -14.95
N PRO A 287 19.67 -26.92 -15.54
CA PRO A 287 21.05 -26.83 -15.07
C PRO A 287 21.11 -26.44 -13.58
N LYS A 288 21.84 -27.20 -12.76
CA LYS A 288 21.94 -26.98 -11.31
C LYS A 288 23.29 -26.34 -10.94
N PHE A 289 23.25 -25.17 -10.34
CA PHE A 289 24.45 -24.50 -9.83
C PHE A 289 25.06 -25.25 -8.62
N HIS A 290 26.39 -25.20 -8.49
CA HIS A 290 27.12 -25.78 -7.35
C HIS A 290 26.89 -25.03 -6.03
N SER A 291 26.50 -23.77 -6.11
CA SER A 291 26.15 -22.92 -4.97
C SER A 291 24.94 -22.05 -5.30
N ASP A 292 24.07 -21.85 -4.31
CA ASP A 292 22.92 -20.94 -4.40
C ASP A 292 23.33 -19.47 -4.23
N LEU A 293 24.50 -19.23 -3.64
CA LEU A 293 25.06 -17.89 -3.38
C LEU A 293 26.59 -17.88 -3.61
N TYR A 294 27.05 -16.90 -4.38
CA TYR A 294 28.47 -16.57 -4.53
C TYR A 294 28.70 -15.16 -4.00
N SER A 295 29.75 -14.94 -3.22
CA SER A 295 30.10 -13.61 -2.68
C SER A 295 31.53 -13.26 -3.07
N VAL A 296 31.73 -12.04 -3.57
CA VAL A 296 33.03 -11.53 -4.01
C VAL A 296 33.19 -10.07 -3.63
N VAL A 297 34.42 -9.69 -3.32
CA VAL A 297 34.80 -8.31 -2.97
C VAL A 297 35.72 -7.77 -4.07
N VAL A 298 35.43 -6.57 -4.56
CA VAL A 298 36.13 -5.96 -5.70
C VAL A 298 36.35 -4.48 -5.41
N PRO A 299 37.55 -3.91 -5.63
CA PRO A 299 37.73 -2.47 -5.49
C PRO A 299 37.01 -1.72 -6.61
N GLU A 300 36.50 -0.54 -6.33
CA GLU A 300 35.77 0.25 -7.33
C GLU A 300 36.65 0.74 -8.48
N ASP A 301 37.95 0.89 -8.25
CA ASP A 301 38.94 1.22 -9.28
C ASP A 301 39.29 0.02 -10.20
N ALA A 302 38.60 -1.12 -10.04
CA ALA A 302 38.83 -2.31 -10.84
C ALA A 302 38.67 -2.02 -12.34
N VAL A 303 39.76 -2.29 -13.09
CA VAL A 303 39.80 -2.04 -14.53
C VAL A 303 38.80 -2.92 -15.27
N ILE A 304 38.19 -2.36 -16.30
CA ILE A 304 37.29 -3.08 -17.22
C ILE A 304 38.02 -4.33 -17.77
N GLY A 305 37.34 -5.48 -17.71
CA GLY A 305 37.86 -6.80 -18.09
C GLY A 305 38.38 -7.63 -16.92
N THR A 306 38.50 -7.07 -15.71
CA THR A 306 38.91 -7.83 -14.52
C THR A 306 37.91 -8.94 -14.22
N SER A 307 38.39 -10.18 -14.12
CA SER A 307 37.56 -11.33 -13.75
C SER A 307 37.37 -11.37 -12.24
N ILE A 308 36.12 -11.41 -11.77
CA ILE A 308 35.79 -11.29 -10.35
C ILE A 308 35.44 -12.64 -9.72
N VAL A 309 34.56 -13.41 -10.35
CA VAL A 309 34.09 -14.71 -9.82
C VAL A 309 33.66 -15.62 -10.97
N LYS A 310 33.76 -16.93 -10.77
CA LYS A 310 33.28 -17.94 -11.71
C LYS A 310 32.13 -18.72 -11.08
N VAL A 311 30.97 -18.71 -11.73
CA VAL A 311 29.86 -19.58 -11.37
C VAL A 311 29.94 -20.90 -12.15
N THR A 312 29.53 -21.99 -11.52
CA THR A 312 29.51 -23.32 -12.14
C THR A 312 28.16 -24.00 -11.91
N ALA A 313 27.62 -24.58 -12.97
CA ALA A 313 26.43 -25.40 -12.98
C ALA A 313 26.70 -26.71 -13.73
N GLU A 314 25.88 -27.72 -13.45
CA GLU A 314 25.88 -29.02 -14.12
C GLU A 314 24.45 -29.41 -14.45
N ASP A 315 24.25 -30.00 -15.61
CA ASP A 315 22.96 -30.51 -16.06
C ASP A 315 22.96 -32.04 -15.97
N GLN A 316 21.85 -32.61 -15.49
CA GLN A 316 21.72 -34.04 -15.25
C GLN A 316 21.09 -34.80 -16.42
N ASP A 317 20.65 -34.11 -17.47
CA ASP A 317 20.07 -34.74 -18.65
C ASP A 317 21.05 -35.70 -19.35
N VAL A 318 20.56 -36.90 -19.65
CA VAL A 318 21.35 -37.93 -20.34
C VAL A 318 21.56 -37.55 -21.81
N MET A 319 20.59 -36.87 -22.42
CA MET A 319 20.70 -36.44 -23.81
C MET A 319 21.62 -35.23 -23.94
N ILE A 320 22.70 -35.37 -24.71
CA ILE A 320 23.73 -34.34 -24.85
C ILE A 320 23.17 -32.99 -25.29
N SER A 321 22.17 -32.96 -26.19
CA SER A 321 21.55 -31.71 -26.64
C SER A 321 20.69 -31.03 -25.57
N TRP A 322 20.31 -31.73 -24.51
CA TRP A 322 19.57 -31.19 -23.36
C TRP A 322 20.54 -30.79 -22.24
N SER A 323 21.63 -31.55 -22.04
CA SER A 323 22.69 -31.21 -21.08
C SER A 323 23.54 -29.96 -21.41
N ARG A 324 23.39 -29.38 -22.60
CA ARG A 324 24.13 -28.19 -23.04
C ARG A 324 23.37 -26.93 -22.66
N PHE A 325 24.03 -26.01 -21.97
CA PHE A 325 23.42 -24.77 -21.51
C PHE A 325 24.36 -23.57 -21.63
N SER A 326 23.81 -22.37 -21.48
CA SER A 326 24.55 -21.11 -21.50
C SER A 326 24.21 -20.22 -20.31
N TYR A 327 25.22 -19.51 -19.80
CA TYR A 327 25.08 -18.59 -18.67
C TYR A 327 24.64 -17.19 -19.11
N ASN A 328 23.81 -16.53 -18.31
CA ASN A 328 23.39 -15.14 -18.51
C ASN A 328 23.12 -14.43 -17.17
N ILE A 329 23.27 -13.11 -17.12
CA ILE A 329 22.83 -12.28 -15.97
C ILE A 329 21.41 -11.79 -16.27
N LYS A 330 20.44 -12.23 -15.47
CA LYS A 330 19.02 -11.90 -15.63
C LYS A 330 18.67 -10.52 -15.06
N SER A 331 19.21 -10.17 -13.90
CA SER A 331 18.87 -8.94 -13.17
C SER A 331 19.93 -8.55 -12.14
N GLY A 332 19.80 -7.35 -11.57
CA GLY A 332 20.69 -6.83 -10.52
C GLY A 332 21.97 -6.15 -11.02
N ASN A 333 22.13 -6.03 -12.34
CA ASN A 333 23.31 -5.49 -13.00
C ASN A 333 23.12 -4.02 -13.40
N ASN A 334 23.08 -3.13 -12.41
CA ASN A 334 22.94 -1.69 -12.65
C ASN A 334 24.07 -1.20 -13.57
N ASN A 335 23.77 -0.25 -14.45
CA ASN A 335 24.71 0.30 -15.45
C ASN A 335 25.38 -0.76 -16.37
N SER A 336 24.87 -1.99 -16.44
CA SER A 336 25.57 -3.10 -17.09
C SER A 336 27.03 -3.24 -16.62
N SER A 337 27.27 -3.02 -15.32
CA SER A 337 28.60 -3.00 -14.70
C SER A 337 29.37 -4.31 -14.83
N PHE A 338 28.67 -5.44 -14.92
CA PHE A 338 29.26 -6.77 -15.07
C PHE A 338 28.81 -7.45 -16.35
N SER A 339 29.63 -8.35 -16.87
CA SER A 339 29.29 -9.25 -17.97
C SER A 339 29.73 -10.66 -17.63
N ILE A 340 29.04 -11.66 -18.18
CA ILE A 340 29.32 -13.08 -17.94
C ILE A 340 29.68 -13.77 -19.25
N ASN A 341 30.75 -14.57 -19.22
CA ASN A 341 31.08 -15.44 -20.33
C ASN A 341 30.05 -16.59 -20.40
N ARG A 342 29.32 -16.65 -21.52
CA ARG A 342 28.22 -17.61 -21.74
C ARG A 342 28.61 -19.08 -21.61
N VAL A 343 29.88 -19.42 -21.80
CA VAL A 343 30.37 -20.80 -21.75
C VAL A 343 31.12 -21.09 -20.45
N SER A 344 32.04 -20.20 -20.03
CA SER A 344 32.89 -20.48 -18.88
C SER A 344 32.26 -20.12 -17.53
N GLY A 345 31.19 -19.31 -17.51
CA GLY A 345 30.55 -18.83 -16.27
C GLY A 345 31.38 -17.79 -15.51
N VAL A 346 32.48 -17.28 -16.10
CA VAL A 346 33.30 -16.22 -15.50
C VAL A 346 32.60 -14.87 -15.65
N ILE A 347 32.39 -14.18 -14.53
CA ILE A 347 31.88 -12.82 -14.47
C ILE A 347 33.07 -11.86 -14.42
N PHE A 348 33.02 -10.81 -15.23
CA PHE A 348 34.05 -9.78 -15.32
C PHE A 348 33.45 -8.37 -15.35
N VAL A 349 34.24 -7.39 -14.94
CA VAL A 349 33.88 -5.97 -14.97
C VAL A 349 33.72 -5.50 -16.41
N ASN A 350 32.59 -4.87 -16.74
CA ASN A 350 32.23 -4.42 -18.07
C ASN A 350 32.17 -2.89 -18.20
N ASN A 351 31.83 -2.19 -17.11
CA ASN A 351 31.87 -0.73 -17.01
C ASN A 351 32.57 -0.29 -15.72
N PRO A 352 33.05 0.96 -15.61
CA PRO A 352 33.63 1.49 -14.38
C PRO A 352 32.68 1.32 -13.20
N LEU A 353 33.24 0.94 -12.05
CA LEU A 353 32.54 0.78 -10.80
C LEU A 353 32.68 2.05 -9.97
N ASP A 354 31.73 2.27 -9.08
CA ASP A 354 31.61 3.48 -8.25
C ASP A 354 30.80 3.09 -7.02
N ARG A 355 31.46 3.05 -5.86
CA ARG A 355 30.91 2.59 -4.59
C ARG A 355 29.96 3.64 -4.01
N GLU A 356 30.26 4.92 -4.17
CA GLU A 356 29.45 6.06 -3.71
C GLU A 356 28.06 6.01 -4.36
N LYS A 357 27.97 5.57 -5.62
CA LYS A 357 26.70 5.30 -6.30
C LYS A 357 26.10 3.95 -5.93
N TRP A 358 26.87 2.86 -5.99
CA TRP A 358 26.39 1.49 -5.77
C TRP A 358 27.40 0.62 -5.02
N ALA A 359 27.36 0.66 -3.69
CA ALA A 359 28.27 -0.11 -2.83
C ALA A 359 28.18 -1.65 -2.97
N PHE A 360 27.07 -2.20 -3.48
CA PHE A 360 26.93 -3.63 -3.73
C PHE A 360 25.97 -3.94 -4.87
N PHE A 361 26.17 -5.10 -5.50
CA PHE A 361 25.35 -5.62 -6.59
C PHE A 361 24.86 -7.03 -6.26
N ASN A 362 23.56 -7.24 -6.36
CA ASN A 362 22.93 -8.55 -6.17
C ASN A 362 22.52 -9.12 -7.54
N LEU A 363 23.47 -9.75 -8.23
CA LEU A 363 23.26 -10.29 -9.57
C LEU A 363 22.46 -11.60 -9.48
N THR A 364 21.40 -11.70 -10.27
CA THR A 364 20.71 -12.97 -10.52
C THR A 364 21.27 -13.59 -11.77
N VAL A 365 21.97 -14.70 -11.64
CA VAL A 365 22.61 -15.42 -12.76
C VAL A 365 21.77 -16.65 -13.09
N ILE A 366 21.56 -16.87 -14.38
CA ILE A 366 20.80 -18.01 -14.90
C ILE A 366 21.67 -18.88 -15.80
N ALA A 367 21.38 -20.17 -15.82
CA ALA A 367 21.87 -21.13 -16.80
C ALA A 367 20.66 -21.72 -17.53
N VAL A 368 20.61 -21.58 -18.85
CA VAL A 368 19.49 -22.00 -19.69
C VAL A 368 19.97 -23.08 -20.64
N ASP A 369 19.33 -24.25 -20.60
CA ASP A 369 19.64 -25.36 -21.49
C ASP A 369 19.13 -25.14 -22.93
N GLU A 370 19.55 -26.02 -23.85
CA GLU A 370 19.21 -25.97 -25.28
C GLU A 370 17.97 -26.84 -25.62
N ALA A 371 17.20 -27.31 -24.63
CA ALA A 371 16.03 -28.16 -24.87
C ALA A 371 14.80 -27.37 -25.34
N ILE A 372 13.77 -28.11 -25.79
CA ILE A 372 12.50 -27.54 -26.29
C ILE A 372 11.33 -28.25 -25.59
N PRO A 373 10.66 -27.62 -24.61
CA PRO A 373 10.94 -26.29 -24.04
C PRO A 373 12.23 -26.29 -23.18
N PRO A 374 12.94 -25.14 -23.08
CA PRO A 374 14.17 -25.07 -22.28
C PRO A 374 13.85 -24.99 -20.78
N ALA A 375 14.69 -25.59 -19.95
CA ALA A 375 14.68 -25.40 -18.50
C ALA A 375 15.79 -24.43 -18.06
N THR A 376 15.64 -23.87 -16.86
CA THR A 376 16.49 -22.77 -16.38
C THR A 376 16.83 -22.95 -14.91
N GLY A 377 18.13 -22.99 -14.61
CA GLY A 377 18.66 -22.84 -13.26
C GLY A 377 18.94 -21.39 -12.91
N THR A 378 18.85 -21.05 -11.62
CA THR A 378 19.12 -19.70 -11.10
C THR A 378 20.06 -19.75 -9.88
N THR A 379 20.98 -18.79 -9.75
CA THR A 379 21.81 -18.56 -8.56
C THR A 379 22.00 -17.06 -8.31
N SER A 380 22.43 -16.68 -7.10
CA SER A 380 22.71 -15.29 -6.74
C SER A 380 24.20 -15.03 -6.60
N VAL A 381 24.68 -13.90 -7.11
CA VAL A 381 26.05 -13.43 -6.94
C VAL A 381 26.03 -12.05 -6.30
N VAL A 382 26.56 -11.95 -5.09
CA VAL A 382 26.70 -10.70 -4.34
C VAL A 382 28.10 -10.17 -4.55
N VAL A 383 28.20 -9.01 -5.21
CA VAL A 383 29.45 -8.28 -5.41
C VAL A 383 29.46 -7.10 -4.44
N THR A 384 30.42 -7.05 -3.54
CA THR A 384 30.61 -5.92 -2.61
C THR A 384 31.79 -5.08 -3.09
N LEU A 385 31.59 -3.77 -3.26
CA LEU A 385 32.66 -2.87 -3.63
C LEU A 385 33.45 -2.43 -2.40
N THR A 386 34.78 -2.43 -2.51
CA THR A 386 35.67 -1.78 -1.53
C THR A 386 36.05 -0.40 -2.01
N ASP A 387 36.10 0.50 -1.04
CA ASP A 387 36.40 1.91 -1.17
C ASP A 387 37.84 2.18 -1.62
N VAL A 388 37.98 3.20 -2.46
CA VAL A 388 39.24 3.79 -2.94
C VAL A 388 39.15 5.29 -2.72
N ASN A 389 40.25 5.93 -2.28
CA ASN A 389 40.27 7.37 -2.01
C ASN A 389 40.23 8.17 -3.33
N ASP A 390 39.06 8.38 -3.90
CA ASP A 390 38.84 9.09 -5.17
C ASP A 390 37.98 10.35 -5.05
N ASN A 391 37.39 10.60 -3.88
CA ASN A 391 36.72 11.85 -3.54
C ASN A 391 37.61 12.72 -2.65
N ALA A 392 37.62 14.03 -2.93
CA ALA A 392 38.37 14.99 -2.14
C ALA A 392 37.44 15.73 -1.17
N PRO A 393 37.88 16.10 0.04
CA PRO A 393 37.01 16.64 1.06
C PRO A 393 36.46 18.02 0.66
N VAL A 394 35.19 18.28 0.89
CA VAL A 394 34.52 19.55 0.55
C VAL A 394 34.28 20.37 1.81
N LEU A 395 34.76 21.61 1.84
CA LEU A 395 34.60 22.53 2.98
C LEU A 395 33.14 22.99 3.12
N MET A 396 32.55 22.83 4.31
CA MET A 396 31.24 23.40 4.67
C MET A 396 31.23 23.83 6.16
N PRO A 397 30.65 24.99 6.51
CA PRO A 397 30.14 26.06 5.64
C PRO A 397 31.27 26.87 4.97
N ASN A 398 30.93 27.70 3.97
CA ASN A 398 31.88 28.57 3.25
C ASN A 398 31.82 30.04 3.69
N GLU A 399 31.07 30.37 4.74
CA GLU A 399 31.04 31.71 5.33
C GLU A 399 31.02 31.70 6.86
N GLY A 400 31.50 32.78 7.44
CA GLY A 400 31.54 33.01 8.88
C GLY A 400 31.35 34.49 9.21
N PHE A 401 30.94 34.76 10.45
CA PHE A 401 30.58 36.09 10.91
C PHE A 401 31.36 36.44 12.15
N VAL A 402 31.79 37.69 12.25
CA VAL A 402 32.45 38.21 13.43
C VAL A 402 32.03 39.66 13.61
N ARG A 403 31.68 40.07 14.82
CA ARG A 403 31.44 41.49 15.10
C ARG A 403 32.76 42.25 15.08
N GLU A 404 32.73 43.50 14.67
CA GLU A 404 33.90 44.36 14.79
C GLU A 404 34.25 44.66 16.24
N ASN A 405 35.40 45.32 16.47
CA ASN A 405 35.91 45.70 17.79
C ASN A 405 36.15 44.55 18.79
N GLN A 406 35.84 43.31 18.43
CA GLN A 406 36.09 42.13 19.25
C GLN A 406 37.60 41.92 19.47
N PRO A 407 38.02 41.43 20.65
CA PRO A 407 39.44 41.25 20.97
C PRO A 407 40.11 40.20 20.06
N HIS A 408 41.45 40.22 20.05
CA HIS A 408 42.21 39.16 19.37
C HIS A 408 41.89 37.78 19.96
N GLY A 409 41.91 36.74 19.12
CA GLY A 409 41.53 35.38 19.49
C GLY A 409 40.02 35.11 19.44
N THR A 410 39.21 36.05 18.93
CA THR A 410 37.78 35.83 18.75
C THR A 410 37.57 34.78 17.66
N VAL A 411 36.80 33.74 17.99
CA VAL A 411 36.44 32.67 17.04
C VAL A 411 35.45 33.22 16.03
N VAL A 412 35.77 33.05 14.75
CA VAL A 412 34.92 33.44 13.62
C VAL A 412 34.03 32.26 13.23
N ALA A 413 34.63 31.09 13.07
CA ALA A 413 33.94 29.87 12.68
C ALA A 413 34.75 28.63 13.07
N THR A 414 34.06 27.51 13.26
CA THR A 414 34.68 26.17 13.28
C THR A 414 34.34 25.50 11.96
N LEU A 415 35.36 25.21 11.17
CA LEU A 415 35.27 24.60 9.87
C LEU A 415 35.16 23.09 10.01
N TYR A 416 34.32 22.47 9.21
CA TYR A 416 34.35 21.04 8.97
C TYR A 416 34.32 20.78 7.46
N ALA A 417 34.55 19.54 7.08
CA ALA A 417 34.50 19.11 5.70
C ALA A 417 33.72 17.81 5.61
N GLU A 418 33.19 17.54 4.43
CA GLU A 418 32.49 16.31 4.09
C GLU A 418 33.24 15.61 2.98
N ASP A 419 33.29 14.29 3.05
CA ASP A 419 33.94 13.43 2.08
C ASP A 419 33.03 12.22 1.85
N ASP A 420 32.86 11.82 0.60
CA ASP A 420 31.89 10.81 0.19
C ASP A 420 32.44 9.38 0.37
N ASP A 421 33.76 9.24 0.55
CA ASP A 421 34.47 7.99 0.83
C ASP A 421 34.10 7.41 2.21
N ILE A 422 34.56 6.19 2.55
CA ILE A 422 34.42 5.61 3.90
C ILE A 422 35.72 5.65 4.71
N PRO A 423 35.68 5.54 6.06
CA PRO A 423 36.90 5.55 6.86
C PRO A 423 37.85 4.41 6.47
N PRO A 424 39.15 4.69 6.28
CA PRO A 424 39.89 5.88 6.68
C PRO A 424 39.98 7.03 5.64
N ASN A 425 39.44 6.84 4.43
CA ASN A 425 39.51 7.81 3.34
C ASN A 425 38.62 9.04 3.61
N GLN A 426 37.50 8.83 4.32
CA GLN A 426 36.59 9.90 4.78
C GLN A 426 37.17 10.88 5.84
N GLY A 427 38.44 10.81 6.19
CA GLY A 427 39.07 11.64 7.22
C GLY A 427 39.70 10.82 8.37
N PRO A 428 40.36 11.48 9.34
CA PRO A 428 40.22 12.89 9.76
C PRO A 428 40.83 13.93 8.81
N PHE A 429 40.24 15.12 8.80
CA PHE A 429 40.69 16.22 7.93
C PHE A 429 41.75 17.12 8.60
N THR A 430 42.63 17.68 7.78
CA THR A 430 43.59 18.71 8.19
C THR A 430 43.36 20.01 7.41
N TYR A 431 43.30 21.14 8.14
CA TYR A 431 42.96 22.45 7.58
C TYR A 431 44.14 23.44 7.62
N TRP A 432 44.28 24.31 6.61
CA TRP A 432 45.19 25.47 6.66
C TRP A 432 44.79 26.58 5.68
N LEU A 433 45.34 27.79 5.88
CA LEU A 433 45.17 28.91 4.95
C LEU A 433 46.30 28.93 3.92
N THR A 434 45.94 28.89 2.64
CA THR A 434 46.91 28.95 1.53
C THR A 434 47.45 30.37 1.31
N SER A 435 46.66 31.40 1.66
CA SER A 435 47.02 32.82 1.51
C SER A 435 46.63 33.60 2.76
N SER A 436 47.55 33.64 3.74
CA SER A 436 47.39 34.33 5.03
C SER A 436 48.20 35.63 5.14
N THR A 437 49.09 35.93 4.19
CA THR A 437 49.99 37.09 4.26
C THR A 437 49.22 38.40 4.31
N GLY A 438 49.33 39.12 5.44
CA GLY A 438 48.69 40.42 5.65
C GLY A 438 47.22 40.36 6.08
N LYS A 439 46.61 39.18 6.20
CA LYS A 439 45.21 39.03 6.63
C LYS A 439 45.12 38.85 8.16
N PRO A 440 44.08 39.38 8.81
CA PRO A 440 43.95 39.38 10.27
C PRO A 440 43.39 38.07 10.84
N PHE A 441 43.62 36.91 10.20
CA PHE A 441 43.02 35.63 10.58
C PHE A 441 44.07 34.52 10.66
N SER A 442 43.81 33.54 11.52
CA SER A 442 44.56 32.29 11.61
C SER A 442 43.60 31.10 11.74
N LEU A 443 44.01 29.95 11.20
CA LEU A 443 43.24 28.72 11.16
C LEU A 443 44.08 27.61 11.77
N THR A 444 43.52 26.92 12.75
CA THR A 444 44.14 25.74 13.35
C THR A 444 43.96 24.50 12.46
N SER A 445 44.80 23.48 12.65
CA SER A 445 44.76 22.24 11.86
C SER A 445 43.49 21.42 12.06
N ASP A 446 42.77 21.64 13.16
CA ASP A 446 41.46 21.06 13.51
C ASP A 446 40.27 21.92 13.07
N GLY A 447 40.51 23.01 12.32
CA GLY A 447 39.45 23.76 11.66
C GLY A 447 38.94 25.00 12.41
N VAL A 448 39.56 25.45 13.50
CA VAL A 448 39.11 26.66 14.22
C VAL A 448 39.71 27.93 13.60
N LEU A 449 38.86 28.77 13.01
CA LEU A 449 39.22 30.07 12.44
C LEU A 449 39.02 31.18 13.48
N PHE A 450 40.05 31.98 13.74
CA PHE A 450 40.00 33.07 14.72
C PHE A 450 40.75 34.33 14.27
N THR A 451 40.41 35.47 14.90
CA THR A 451 41.01 36.78 14.60
C THR A 451 42.38 36.96 15.27
N LEU A 452 43.31 37.62 14.58
CA LEU A 452 44.64 37.97 15.12
C LEU A 452 44.67 39.36 15.77
N ARG A 453 43.67 40.20 15.47
CA ARG A 453 43.51 41.57 15.98
C ARG A 453 42.04 42.00 15.86
N PRO A 454 41.60 43.06 16.55
CA PRO A 454 40.29 43.66 16.33
C PRO A 454 40.11 44.07 14.86
N LEU A 455 38.89 43.91 14.37
CA LEU A 455 38.47 44.30 13.03
C LEU A 455 37.65 45.58 13.14
N ASP A 456 37.62 46.33 12.04
CA ASP A 456 36.92 47.59 11.85
C ASP A 456 36.20 47.43 10.51
N ARG A 457 34.86 47.48 10.55
CA ARG A 457 33.99 47.21 9.42
C ARG A 457 34.04 48.36 8.42
N GLU A 458 34.12 49.60 8.88
CA GLU A 458 34.12 50.81 8.06
C GLU A 458 35.36 50.85 7.17
N VAL A 459 36.46 50.21 7.60
CA VAL A 459 37.63 49.96 6.78
C VAL A 459 37.46 48.77 5.85
N ASN A 460 37.06 47.60 6.36
CA ASN A 460 36.81 46.39 5.56
C ASN A 460 35.70 45.51 6.16
N SER A 461 34.53 45.52 5.52
CA SER A 461 33.38 44.73 5.94
C SER A 461 33.45 43.25 5.54
N VAL A 462 34.33 42.89 4.60
CA VAL A 462 34.39 41.53 4.02
C VAL A 462 35.82 41.08 3.77
N PHE A 463 36.12 39.82 4.12
CA PHE A 463 37.39 39.17 3.82
C PHE A 463 37.18 37.85 3.08
N HIS A 464 37.92 37.65 1.99
CA HIS A 464 37.97 36.38 1.27
C HIS A 464 39.22 35.59 1.69
N LEU A 465 39.03 34.46 2.34
CA LEU A 465 40.11 33.54 2.76
C LEU A 465 40.16 32.34 1.83
N THR A 466 41.35 31.83 1.53
CA THR A 466 41.49 30.57 0.78
C THR A 466 41.91 29.48 1.76
N VAL A 467 41.02 28.55 2.03
CA VAL A 467 41.20 27.43 2.95
C VAL A 467 41.48 26.17 2.13
N ALA A 468 42.49 25.42 2.55
CA ALA A 468 42.80 24.10 2.04
C ALA A 468 42.38 23.03 3.06
N VAL A 469 41.82 21.93 2.57
CA VAL A 469 41.40 20.77 3.37
C VAL A 469 41.96 19.51 2.75
N GLN A 470 42.57 18.66 3.58
CA GLN A 470 43.14 17.38 3.17
C GLN A 470 42.55 16.24 3.99
N ASP A 471 42.24 15.12 3.34
CA ASP A 471 41.78 13.89 3.98
C ASP A 471 42.94 13.09 4.64
N ALA A 472 42.61 11.94 5.22
CA ALA A 472 43.59 10.99 5.76
C ALA A 472 43.81 9.76 4.85
N GLY A 473 43.33 9.82 3.61
CA GLY A 473 43.40 8.72 2.65
C GLY A 473 44.83 8.46 2.15
N VAL A 474 45.02 7.33 1.48
CA VAL A 474 46.32 6.94 0.90
C VAL A 474 46.14 6.55 -0.57
N PRO A 475 46.59 7.40 -1.53
CA PRO A 475 47.21 8.71 -1.37
C PRO A 475 46.20 9.78 -0.89
N PRO A 476 46.62 10.80 -0.13
CA PRO A 476 45.69 11.80 0.40
C PRO A 476 45.23 12.77 -0.68
N LEU A 477 43.95 13.14 -0.69
CA LEU A 477 43.39 14.14 -1.61
C LEU A 477 43.20 15.49 -0.91
N LEU A 478 43.32 16.55 -1.71
CA LEU A 478 43.35 17.95 -1.29
C LEU A 478 42.30 18.74 -2.05
N SER A 479 41.53 19.56 -1.34
CA SER A 479 40.66 20.58 -1.93
C SER A 479 41.01 21.97 -1.42
N THR A 480 40.63 22.99 -2.20
CA THR A 480 40.75 24.40 -1.79
C THR A 480 39.44 25.13 -2.04
N ALA A 481 38.97 25.89 -1.04
CA ALA A 481 37.74 26.65 -1.10
C ALA A 481 37.96 28.10 -0.64
N THR A 482 37.11 29.01 -1.13
CA THR A 482 37.10 30.40 -0.64
C THR A 482 36.11 30.49 0.52
N PHE A 483 36.59 30.85 1.71
CA PHE A 483 35.79 31.10 2.89
C PHE A 483 35.57 32.61 3.07
N LEU A 484 34.31 33.03 3.16
CA LEU A 484 33.90 34.43 3.27
C LEU A 484 33.72 34.82 4.73
N VAL A 485 34.52 35.74 5.24
CA VAL A 485 34.29 36.33 6.56
C VAL A 485 33.58 37.66 6.39
N LYS A 486 32.39 37.78 6.99
CA LYS A 486 31.61 39.03 7.06
C LYS A 486 31.81 39.65 8.44
N VAL A 487 32.23 40.91 8.45
CA VAL A 487 32.31 41.71 9.67
C VAL A 487 30.95 42.34 9.91
N LEU A 488 30.36 42.04 11.07
CA LEU A 488 29.10 42.59 11.50
C LEU A 488 29.34 43.93 12.19
N ASP A 489 28.46 44.87 11.87
CA ASP A 489 28.47 46.27 12.34
C ASP A 489 28.16 46.39 13.83
N GLU A 490 28.79 47.34 14.49
CA GLU A 490 28.42 47.88 15.80
C GLU A 490 28.37 49.41 15.72
N ASN A 491 27.36 50.04 16.34
CA ASN A 491 27.28 51.51 16.42
C ASN A 491 28.44 52.04 17.27
N ASP A 492 29.52 52.49 16.63
CA ASP A 492 30.73 52.99 17.26
C ASP A 492 31.21 54.32 16.66
N ASN A 493 30.60 54.77 15.56
CA ASN A 493 30.86 56.06 14.94
C ASN A 493 29.76 57.07 15.29
N PRO A 494 30.12 58.31 15.69
CA PRO A 494 29.12 59.32 16.01
C PRO A 494 28.50 59.95 14.74
N PRO A 495 27.19 60.25 14.76
CA PRO A 495 26.51 60.88 13.64
C PRO A 495 26.99 62.29 13.37
N THR A 496 26.88 62.71 12.10
CA THR A 496 27.25 64.06 11.65
C THR A 496 26.06 64.83 11.07
N GLN A 497 26.10 66.15 11.24
CA GLN A 497 25.00 67.03 10.80
C GLN A 497 24.84 67.04 9.28
N ARG A 498 23.59 67.00 8.82
CA ARG A 498 23.23 66.97 7.40
C ARG A 498 22.35 68.16 7.01
N ASN A 499 22.62 68.73 5.84
CA ASN A 499 21.82 69.79 5.24
C ASN A 499 20.96 69.20 4.11
N VAL A 500 19.64 69.17 4.30
CA VAL A 500 18.71 68.54 3.36
C VAL A 500 17.82 69.58 2.68
N TYR A 501 17.75 69.53 1.35
CA TYR A 501 16.86 70.38 0.55
C TYR A 501 15.71 69.54 -0.02
N ILE A 502 14.48 69.77 0.43
CA ILE A 502 13.29 69.05 -0.02
C ILE A 502 12.49 69.92 -0.98
N GLU A 503 12.44 69.52 -2.23
CA GLU A 503 11.67 70.17 -3.28
C GLU A 503 10.32 69.48 -3.47
N VAL A 504 9.25 70.06 -2.93
CA VAL A 504 7.88 69.52 -3.03
C VAL A 504 7.13 70.15 -4.20
N LYS A 505 6.91 69.35 -5.24
CA LYS A 505 6.18 69.70 -6.45
C LYS A 505 4.81 69.05 -6.44
N TYR A 506 3.77 69.83 -6.70
CA TYR A 506 2.41 69.32 -6.70
C TYR A 506 1.57 69.94 -7.83
N PHE A 507 0.65 69.16 -8.39
CA PHE A 507 -0.22 69.62 -9.46
C PHE A 507 -1.46 70.33 -8.91
N GLY A 508 -1.84 71.46 -9.52
CA GLY A 508 -3.05 72.18 -9.17
C GLY A 508 -2.88 73.16 -7.99
N LYS A 509 -3.85 73.19 -7.07
CA LYS A 509 -3.94 74.25 -6.03
C LYS A 509 -3.28 73.89 -4.70
N SER A 510 -3.23 72.61 -4.34
CA SER A 510 -2.76 72.18 -3.01
C SER A 510 -2.03 70.83 -3.06
N PHE A 511 -1.02 70.69 -2.21
CA PHE A 511 -0.38 69.43 -1.87
C PHE A 511 -1.23 68.69 -0.82
N PRO A 512 -1.60 67.42 -1.04
CA PRO A 512 -2.46 66.65 -0.13
C PRO A 512 -1.81 66.28 1.20
N GLY A 513 -0.49 66.47 1.35
CA GLY A 513 0.24 66.00 2.54
C GLY A 513 0.75 64.56 2.37
N GLY A 514 1.60 64.12 3.29
CA GLY A 514 2.22 62.79 3.27
C GLY A 514 3.70 62.83 3.63
N PHE A 515 4.37 61.70 3.36
CA PHE A 515 5.81 61.56 3.47
C PHE A 515 6.53 62.45 2.45
N ILE A 516 7.57 63.17 2.88
CA ILE A 516 8.34 64.09 2.03
C ILE A 516 9.85 63.80 2.04
N GLY A 517 10.31 62.75 2.75
CA GLY A 517 11.70 62.29 2.70
C GLY A 517 12.30 61.92 4.05
N ASN A 518 13.32 61.07 4.02
CA ASN A 518 14.14 60.70 5.16
C ASN A 518 15.27 61.73 5.40
N VAL A 519 15.31 62.26 6.63
CA VAL A 519 16.20 63.34 7.05
C VAL A 519 17.18 62.90 8.13
N ARG A 520 17.53 61.60 8.15
CA ARG A 520 18.54 61.05 9.06
C ARG A 520 19.90 61.76 8.90
N PRO A 521 20.70 61.88 9.97
CA PRO A 521 22.05 62.42 9.89
C PRO A 521 22.96 61.55 9.01
N ASP A 522 24.12 62.09 8.64
CA ASP A 522 25.13 61.32 7.90
C ASP A 522 25.94 60.50 8.93
N ASP A 523 25.94 59.19 8.77
CA ASP A 523 26.63 58.23 9.64
C ASP A 523 27.41 57.19 8.81
N GLN A 524 28.52 56.68 9.36
CA GLN A 524 29.33 55.62 8.75
C GLN A 524 28.78 54.22 9.06
N ASP A 525 28.03 54.09 10.16
CA ASP A 525 27.47 52.82 10.63
C ASP A 525 26.20 52.47 9.84
N GLU A 526 25.94 51.17 9.64
CA GLU A 526 24.79 50.70 8.85
C GLU A 526 23.61 50.25 9.72
N SER A 527 23.89 49.78 10.93
CA SER A 527 22.93 49.24 11.88
C SER A 527 22.25 50.31 12.73
N ASP A 528 22.59 51.57 12.51
CA ASP A 528 22.09 52.71 13.27
C ASP A 528 20.60 52.96 13.11
N ILE A 529 19.94 53.13 14.26
CA ILE A 529 18.53 53.48 14.35
C ILE A 529 18.42 54.89 14.93
N PHE A 530 18.03 55.84 14.07
CA PHE A 530 17.89 57.24 14.47
C PHE A 530 16.45 57.62 14.85
N ASN A 531 16.32 58.22 16.04
CA ASN A 531 15.15 58.94 16.49
C ASN A 531 15.28 60.43 16.17
N CYS A 532 14.27 60.99 15.51
CA CYS A 532 14.26 62.38 15.08
C CYS A 532 13.12 63.20 15.71
N SER A 533 13.42 64.44 16.10
CA SER A 533 12.46 65.40 16.63
C SER A 533 12.62 66.78 16.02
N ILE A 534 11.55 67.57 15.94
CA ILE A 534 11.59 68.93 15.39
C ILE A 534 11.95 69.90 16.53
N LYS A 535 13.16 70.45 16.48
CA LYS A 535 13.67 71.42 17.46
C LYS A 535 13.17 72.84 17.18
N ASN A 536 13.12 73.22 15.91
CA ASN A 536 12.58 74.51 15.47
C ASN A 536 11.93 74.38 14.09
N GLY A 537 10.70 74.86 13.95
CA GLY A 537 9.95 74.82 12.70
C GLY A 537 8.44 74.96 12.91
N PRO A 538 7.65 75.12 11.83
CA PRO A 538 6.20 75.21 11.93
C PRO A 538 5.59 73.84 12.27
N GLN A 539 4.46 73.83 12.98
CA GLN A 539 3.72 72.61 13.36
C GLN A 539 3.10 71.82 12.17
N ARG A 540 3.45 72.18 10.94
CA ARG A 540 3.04 71.49 9.71
C ARG A 540 3.80 70.18 9.48
N PHE A 541 4.96 70.04 10.10
CA PHE A 541 5.83 68.88 9.93
C PHE A 541 5.75 67.96 11.13
N ARG A 542 5.91 66.65 10.92
CA ARG A 542 5.87 65.65 11.99
C ARG A 542 6.69 64.41 11.64
N PHE A 543 7.05 63.66 12.68
CA PHE A 543 7.59 62.30 12.62
C PHE A 543 6.57 61.34 13.24
N PRO A 544 5.66 60.74 12.44
CA PRO A 544 4.55 59.96 12.99
C PRO A 544 4.99 58.73 13.79
N PHE A 545 6.21 58.23 13.55
CA PHE A 545 6.75 57.02 14.17
C PHE A 545 8.04 57.28 14.99
N GLY A 546 8.41 58.55 15.23
CA GLY A 546 9.65 58.91 15.94
C GLY A 546 10.95 58.70 15.13
N MET A 547 10.92 57.93 14.05
CA MET A 547 12.03 57.79 13.10
C MET A 547 12.20 59.05 12.25
N CYS A 548 13.35 59.17 11.56
CA CYS A 548 13.72 60.30 10.72
C CYS A 548 12.98 60.44 9.38
N ASP A 549 11.77 59.90 9.27
CA ASP A 549 10.91 60.04 8.11
C ASP A 549 10.03 61.29 8.25
N LEU A 550 10.36 62.36 7.51
CA LEU A 550 9.66 63.64 7.64
C LEU A 550 8.33 63.62 6.87
N TRP A 551 7.26 64.02 7.54
CA TRP A 551 5.92 64.14 6.95
C TRP A 551 5.42 65.58 6.99
N SER A 552 4.60 65.95 6.01
CA SER A 552 3.94 67.25 5.91
C SER A 552 2.41 67.12 5.92
N TYR A 553 1.72 68.00 6.64
CA TYR A 553 0.28 68.21 6.50
C TYR A 553 -0.09 68.86 5.14
N PRO A 554 -1.35 68.71 4.67
CA PRO A 554 -1.81 69.29 3.40
C PRO A 554 -1.57 70.80 3.32
N TYR A 555 -1.00 71.28 2.22
CA TYR A 555 -0.56 72.68 2.04
C TYR A 555 -1.11 73.31 0.76
N GLN A 556 -1.41 74.61 0.80
CA GLN A 556 -1.93 75.38 -0.33
C GLN A 556 -1.07 76.63 -0.54
N GLY A 557 -0.56 76.82 -1.76
CA GLY A 557 0.29 77.95 -2.14
C GLY A 557 1.77 77.60 -2.27
N GLU A 558 2.61 78.61 -2.50
CA GLU A 558 4.06 78.44 -2.58
C GLU A 558 4.72 79.01 -1.32
N ALA A 559 5.63 78.26 -0.70
CA ALA A 559 6.41 78.72 0.45
C ALA A 559 7.69 77.91 0.62
N THR A 560 8.64 78.52 1.33
CA THR A 560 9.88 77.88 1.76
C THR A 560 9.95 77.92 3.28
N TYR A 561 10.29 76.78 3.89
CA TYR A 561 10.46 76.64 5.33
C TYR A 561 11.86 76.11 5.66
N ASN A 562 12.46 76.67 6.69
CA ASN A 562 13.70 76.14 7.29
C ASN A 562 13.34 75.49 8.62
N ILE A 563 13.74 74.24 8.79
CA ILE A 563 13.43 73.39 9.94
C ILE A 563 14.75 72.90 10.52
N THR A 564 14.89 72.96 11.83
CA THR A 564 15.99 72.32 12.54
C THR A 564 15.47 71.05 13.19
N ILE A 565 16.09 69.92 12.86
CA ILE A 565 15.69 68.57 13.29
C ILE A 565 16.82 68.02 14.15
N GLU A 566 16.51 67.62 15.37
CA GLU A 566 17.45 66.95 16.26
C GLU A 566 17.33 65.44 16.05
N ALA A 567 18.44 64.77 15.77
CA ALA A 567 18.54 63.34 15.55
C ALA A 567 19.47 62.70 16.58
N SER A 568 19.08 61.56 17.13
CA SER A 568 19.84 60.78 18.11
C SER A 568 19.74 59.29 17.77
N ASP A 569 20.85 58.58 17.89
CA ASP A 569 20.97 57.11 17.89
C ASP A 569 20.90 56.52 19.31
N ASP A 570 20.58 57.36 20.31
CA ASP A 570 20.56 57.07 21.75
C ASP A 570 21.91 56.63 22.38
N LEU A 571 22.97 56.45 21.58
CA LEU A 571 24.32 56.10 22.04
C LEU A 571 25.26 57.31 22.05
N HIS A 572 25.22 58.12 21.00
CA HIS A 572 26.09 59.28 20.79
C HIS A 572 25.35 60.61 21.04
N PRO A 573 26.09 61.73 21.19
CA PRO A 573 25.46 63.05 21.33
C PRO A 573 24.57 63.41 20.13
N PRO A 574 23.36 63.94 20.35
CA PRO A 574 22.44 64.23 19.25
C PRO A 574 22.93 65.37 18.36
N VAL A 575 22.66 65.26 17.06
CA VAL A 575 23.03 66.24 16.03
C VAL A 575 21.83 66.99 15.48
N ASN A 576 22.05 68.22 15.01
CA ASN A 576 20.99 69.08 14.48
C ASN A 576 21.11 69.20 12.95
N ASN A 577 20.21 68.53 12.24
CA ASN A 577 20.08 68.63 10.78
C ASN A 577 19.31 69.89 10.40
N SER A 578 19.75 70.55 9.32
CA SER A 578 19.06 71.72 8.76
C SER A 578 18.31 71.32 7.50
N VAL A 579 16.97 71.36 7.56
CA VAL A 579 16.10 70.92 6.48
C VAL A 579 15.36 72.11 5.86
N HIS A 580 15.49 72.27 4.55
CA HIS A 580 14.89 73.35 3.78
C HIS A 580 13.79 72.75 2.89
N VAL A 581 12.52 73.04 3.19
CA VAL A 581 11.38 72.51 2.44
C VAL A 581 10.79 73.59 1.54
N ASN A 582 10.75 73.35 0.23
CA ASN A 582 10.27 74.29 -0.78
C ASN A 582 9.03 73.74 -1.52
N TYR A 583 7.87 74.34 -1.28
CA TYR A 583 6.61 73.99 -1.96
C TYR A 583 6.44 74.83 -3.21
N LYS A 584 6.24 74.16 -4.35
CA LYS A 584 5.98 74.82 -5.62
C LYS A 584 4.98 74.04 -6.47
N GLY A 585 3.87 74.69 -6.81
CA GLY A 585 2.81 74.09 -7.62
C GLY A 585 3.06 74.24 -9.13
N PHE A 586 2.54 73.32 -9.93
CA PHE A 586 2.50 73.42 -11.39
C PHE A 586 1.08 73.19 -11.94
N SER A 587 0.80 73.73 -13.12
CA SER A 587 -0.54 73.74 -13.75
C SER A 587 -0.54 73.08 -15.12
N ASN A 588 -1.73 72.97 -15.73
CA ASN A 588 -1.87 72.47 -17.10
C ASN A 588 -1.06 73.32 -18.11
N ASP A 589 -0.90 74.62 -17.84
CA ASP A 589 -0.05 75.50 -18.66
C ASP A 589 1.43 75.11 -18.58
N SER A 590 1.89 74.65 -17.41
CA SER A 590 3.24 74.11 -17.25
C SER A 590 3.41 72.85 -18.09
N LEU A 591 2.44 71.92 -18.05
CA LEU A 591 2.46 70.66 -18.80
C LEU A 591 2.49 70.88 -20.32
N ASN A 592 1.59 71.72 -20.84
CA ASN A 592 1.49 72.00 -22.27
C ASN A 592 2.77 72.64 -22.84
N ASN A 593 3.49 73.40 -22.01
CA ASN A 593 4.69 74.15 -22.40
C ASN A 593 5.98 73.53 -21.84
N SER A 594 5.98 72.22 -21.69
CA SER A 594 7.11 71.50 -21.09
C SER A 594 8.27 71.26 -22.05
N VAL A 595 9.46 71.28 -21.46
CA VAL A 595 10.72 70.86 -22.06
C VAL A 595 11.22 69.65 -21.28
N LEU A 596 11.61 68.63 -22.02
CA LEU A 596 12.13 67.36 -21.52
C LEU A 596 13.64 67.33 -21.69
N PHE A 597 14.36 67.05 -20.61
CA PHE A 597 15.81 66.87 -20.61
C PHE A 597 16.14 65.42 -20.25
N TYR A 598 16.77 64.69 -21.16
CA TYR A 598 17.28 63.35 -20.92
C TYR A 598 18.76 63.46 -20.53
N ILE A 599 19.09 63.10 -19.30
CA ILE A 599 20.43 63.24 -18.72
C ILE A 599 21.00 61.84 -18.46
N LEU A 600 22.26 61.61 -18.80
CA LEU A 600 22.97 60.40 -18.45
C LEU A 600 23.46 60.49 -17.00
N SER A 601 23.11 59.51 -16.16
CA SER A 601 23.58 59.42 -14.77
C SER A 601 23.65 57.96 -14.33
N SER A 602 24.60 57.65 -13.45
CA SER A 602 24.76 56.31 -12.85
C SER A 602 23.69 56.01 -11.78
N SER A 603 23.18 57.04 -11.10
CA SER A 603 22.07 56.91 -10.15
C SER A 603 21.31 58.23 -9.99
N ILE A 604 20.06 58.14 -9.50
CA ILE A 604 19.25 59.31 -9.14
C ILE A 604 19.84 60.05 -7.93
N ASP A 605 20.35 59.30 -6.95
CA ASP A 605 21.02 59.84 -5.76
C ASP A 605 22.23 60.71 -6.14
N SER A 606 23.14 60.19 -6.98
CA SER A 606 24.32 60.95 -7.40
C SER A 606 23.95 62.24 -8.14
N PHE A 607 22.91 62.19 -8.97
CA PHE A 607 22.42 63.36 -9.68
C PHE A 607 21.83 64.41 -8.74
N LEU A 608 20.94 64.00 -7.83
CA LEU A 608 20.29 64.89 -6.87
C LEU A 608 21.30 65.51 -5.90
N SER A 609 22.25 64.70 -5.38
CA SER A 609 23.26 65.14 -4.43
C SER A 609 24.29 66.11 -5.02
N LEU A 610 24.79 65.86 -6.23
CA LEU A 610 25.98 66.56 -6.75
C LEU A 610 25.71 67.54 -7.90
N LYS A 611 24.62 67.34 -8.65
CA LYS A 611 24.42 67.98 -9.97
C LYS A 611 23.11 68.77 -10.09
N TYR A 612 22.03 68.35 -9.43
CA TYR A 612 20.69 68.93 -9.59
C TYR A 612 20.64 70.44 -9.34
N LEU A 613 21.13 70.93 -8.20
CA LEU A 613 21.10 72.36 -7.88
C LEU A 613 21.93 73.21 -8.86
N LYS A 614 23.05 72.68 -9.34
CA LYS A 614 23.88 73.34 -10.37
C LYS A 614 23.15 73.39 -11.71
N PHE A 615 22.43 72.31 -12.06
CA PHE A 615 21.61 72.24 -13.27
C PHE A 615 20.45 73.23 -13.25
N VAL A 616 19.68 73.30 -12.16
CA VAL A 616 18.59 74.27 -12.00
C VAL A 616 19.14 75.71 -12.08
N LYS A 617 20.29 75.99 -11.46
CA LYS A 617 20.93 77.31 -11.53
C LYS A 617 21.41 77.67 -12.95
N ALA A 618 21.95 76.70 -13.69
CA ALA A 618 22.35 76.89 -15.08
C ALA A 618 21.13 77.17 -15.98
N LEU A 619 20.04 76.43 -15.79
CA LEU A 619 18.77 76.66 -16.49
C LEU A 619 18.18 78.04 -16.17
N ASP A 620 18.11 78.42 -14.89
CA ASP A 620 17.64 79.75 -14.50
C ASP A 620 18.51 80.84 -15.10
N SER A 621 19.84 80.67 -15.13
CA SER A 621 20.76 81.65 -15.73
C SER A 621 20.57 81.80 -17.24
N LEU A 622 20.28 80.70 -17.96
CA LEU A 622 20.03 80.71 -19.40
C LEU A 622 18.80 81.54 -19.76
N PHE A 623 17.71 81.39 -19.00
CA PHE A 623 16.43 82.05 -19.29
C PHE A 623 16.25 83.41 -18.58
N ASN A 624 17.11 83.75 -17.62
CA ASN A 624 17.08 85.06 -16.95
C ASN A 624 17.29 86.23 -17.93
N ILE A 625 18.02 86.01 -19.03
CA ILE A 625 18.25 87.02 -20.09
C ILE A 625 16.92 87.44 -20.77
N GLN A 626 15.93 86.54 -20.80
CA GLN A 626 14.60 86.78 -21.38
C GLN A 626 13.55 87.14 -20.33
N ALA A 627 13.98 87.62 -19.16
CA ALA A 627 13.07 87.98 -18.08
C ALA A 627 12.12 86.79 -17.73
N SER A 628 12.67 85.57 -17.68
CA SER A 628 11.93 84.34 -17.46
C SER A 628 12.62 83.46 -16.43
N LYS A 629 11.84 82.71 -15.64
CA LYS A 629 12.30 81.80 -14.60
C LYS A 629 11.97 80.37 -14.98
N THR A 630 12.91 79.45 -14.74
CA THR A 630 12.68 78.03 -15.01
C THR A 630 12.02 77.35 -13.82
N HIS A 631 11.28 76.30 -14.12
CA HIS A 631 10.62 75.50 -13.11
C HIS A 631 10.74 74.04 -13.48
N VAL A 632 11.69 73.34 -12.86
CA VAL A 632 11.72 71.88 -12.85
C VAL A 632 10.64 71.39 -11.88
N TYR A 633 9.72 70.59 -12.38
CA TYR A 633 8.53 70.16 -11.62
C TYR A 633 8.32 68.64 -11.62
N GLY A 634 9.07 67.90 -12.44
CA GLY A 634 9.04 66.44 -12.46
C GLY A 634 10.43 65.87 -12.75
N ILE A 635 10.74 64.73 -12.12
CA ILE A 635 11.94 63.94 -12.36
C ILE A 635 11.52 62.48 -12.43
N LYS A 636 12.05 61.75 -13.41
CA LYS A 636 11.79 60.32 -13.59
C LYS A 636 13.07 59.60 -13.97
N LEU A 637 13.35 58.47 -13.31
CA LEU A 637 14.44 57.57 -13.70
C LEU A 637 13.94 56.62 -14.78
N LEU A 638 14.70 56.48 -15.86
CA LEU A 638 14.44 55.64 -17.02
C LEU A 638 15.72 54.84 -17.31
N ASP A 639 15.82 53.63 -16.77
CA ASP A 639 17.00 52.77 -16.86
C ASP A 639 18.28 53.53 -16.41
N ASN A 640 19.19 53.84 -17.34
CA ASN A 640 20.43 54.61 -17.10
C ASN A 640 20.31 56.11 -17.41
N THR A 641 19.09 56.62 -17.56
CA THR A 641 18.82 58.02 -17.93
C THR A 641 17.83 58.67 -16.96
N ILE A 642 18.07 59.93 -16.65
CA ILE A 642 17.17 60.75 -15.82
C ILE A 642 16.44 61.71 -16.75
N LEU A 643 15.12 61.62 -16.75
CA LEU A 643 14.23 62.55 -17.42
C LEU A 643 13.82 63.66 -16.47
N LEU A 644 14.06 64.91 -16.86
CA LEU A 644 13.57 66.09 -16.16
C LEU A 644 12.47 66.78 -16.97
N LEU A 645 11.40 67.15 -16.28
CA LEU A 645 10.31 67.96 -16.82
C LEU A 645 10.45 69.37 -16.29
N ALA A 646 10.63 70.32 -17.19
CA ALA A 646 10.74 71.73 -16.85
C ALA A 646 9.81 72.59 -17.71
N ALA A 647 9.35 73.71 -17.16
CA ALA A 647 8.64 74.75 -17.90
C ALA A 647 9.31 76.10 -17.65
N VAL A 648 9.24 77.01 -18.62
CA VAL A 648 9.82 78.35 -18.52
C VAL A 648 8.70 79.38 -18.47
N LYS A 649 8.66 80.15 -17.38
CA LYS A 649 7.62 81.16 -17.13
C LYS A 649 8.24 82.55 -17.13
N SER A 650 7.74 83.43 -17.98
CA SER A 650 8.12 84.85 -18.00
C SER A 650 7.65 85.57 -16.73
N TYR A 651 8.31 86.66 -16.32
CA TYR A 651 7.84 87.52 -15.22
C TYR A 651 6.42 88.07 -15.45
N ASN A 652 5.98 88.17 -16.70
CA ASN A 652 4.60 88.55 -17.06
C ASN A 652 3.57 87.43 -16.84
N GLY A 653 4.00 86.27 -16.34
CA GLY A 653 3.14 85.13 -16.01
C GLY A 653 2.88 84.15 -17.17
N GLN A 654 3.27 84.49 -18.40
CA GLN A 654 3.11 83.64 -19.59
C GLN A 654 4.22 82.58 -19.69
N TYR A 655 3.88 81.40 -20.20
CA TYR A 655 4.85 80.32 -20.46
C TYR A 655 5.42 80.44 -21.88
N LEU A 656 6.73 80.22 -22.03
CA LEU A 656 7.34 80.03 -23.34
C LEU A 656 6.88 78.68 -23.90
N SER A 657 6.59 78.60 -25.20
CA SER A 657 6.20 77.33 -25.82
C SER A 657 7.31 76.29 -25.65
N GLY A 658 6.92 75.02 -25.45
CA GLY A 658 7.87 73.93 -25.25
C GLY A 658 8.90 73.84 -26.37
N GLU A 659 8.48 74.04 -27.63
CA GLU A 659 9.37 74.03 -28.81
C GLU A 659 10.41 75.16 -28.80
N LEU A 660 10.00 76.38 -28.42
CA LEU A 660 10.92 77.51 -28.34
C LEU A 660 11.92 77.29 -27.19
N ALA A 661 11.42 76.88 -26.03
CA ALA A 661 12.26 76.63 -24.86
C ALA A 661 13.21 75.43 -25.07
N SER A 662 12.78 74.36 -25.75
CA SER A 662 13.65 73.23 -26.12
C SER A 662 14.70 73.65 -27.15
N SER A 663 14.34 74.50 -28.12
CA SER A 663 15.29 75.01 -29.13
C SER A 663 16.37 75.91 -28.51
N ILE A 664 16.00 76.83 -27.62
CA ILE A 664 16.95 77.71 -26.90
C ILE A 664 17.89 76.85 -26.03
N SER A 665 17.33 75.89 -25.30
CA SER A 665 18.10 74.98 -24.45
C SER A 665 19.03 74.08 -25.27
N GLY A 666 18.58 73.60 -26.42
CA GLY A 666 19.37 72.81 -27.38
C GLY A 666 20.55 73.59 -27.95
N MET A 667 20.33 74.84 -28.38
CA MET A 667 21.38 75.73 -28.88
C MET A 667 22.48 75.97 -27.84
N HIS A 668 22.11 76.04 -26.55
CA HIS A 668 23.02 76.26 -25.43
C HIS A 668 23.35 74.99 -24.64
N LYS A 669 23.14 73.80 -25.23
CA LYS A 669 23.38 72.50 -24.55
C LYS A 669 24.76 72.42 -23.91
N LYS A 670 25.83 72.78 -24.64
CA LYS A 670 27.21 72.74 -24.11
C LYS A 670 27.42 73.66 -22.90
N LEU A 671 26.73 74.81 -22.85
CA LEU A 671 26.80 75.72 -21.71
C LEU A 671 26.11 75.11 -20.49
N LEU A 672 24.95 74.50 -20.69
CA LEU A 672 24.23 73.79 -19.62
C LEU A 672 25.07 72.63 -19.06
N GLU A 673 25.68 71.82 -19.93
CA GLU A 673 26.58 70.72 -19.53
C GLU A 673 27.80 71.24 -18.76
N ALA A 674 28.46 72.28 -19.24
CA ALA A 674 29.64 72.86 -18.60
C ALA A 674 29.35 73.46 -17.22
N GLN A 675 28.22 74.15 -17.05
CA GLN A 675 27.88 74.81 -15.79
C GLN A 675 27.31 73.84 -14.73
N SER A 676 26.72 72.73 -15.16
CA SER A 676 26.06 71.78 -14.26
C SER A 676 26.80 70.46 -14.07
N ASN A 677 27.81 70.18 -14.90
CA ASN A 677 28.55 68.92 -14.94
C ASN A 677 27.63 67.70 -15.17
N VAL A 678 26.59 67.90 -15.97
CA VAL A 678 25.69 66.84 -16.45
C VAL A 678 26.01 66.53 -17.90
N THR A 679 25.67 65.33 -18.36
CA THR A 679 25.72 64.95 -19.77
C THR A 679 24.30 64.86 -20.28
N ILE A 680 23.91 65.76 -21.18
CA ILE A 680 22.55 65.78 -21.73
C ILE A 680 22.56 64.92 -22.99
N LEU A 681 21.74 63.87 -23.02
CA LEU A 681 21.56 63.06 -24.22
C LEU A 681 20.72 63.82 -25.23
N GLN A 682 19.52 64.24 -24.82
CA GLN A 682 18.55 64.90 -25.67
C GLN A 682 17.75 65.97 -24.93
N ILE A 683 17.36 67.01 -25.66
CA ILE A 683 16.42 68.06 -25.21
C ILE A 683 15.31 68.11 -26.24
N THR A 684 14.06 67.91 -25.82
CA THR A 684 12.90 67.92 -26.72
C THR A 684 11.66 68.42 -26.00
N SER A 685 10.71 68.97 -26.74
CA SER A 685 9.36 69.22 -26.23
C SER A 685 8.41 68.07 -26.55
N ASP A 686 8.81 67.14 -27.41
CA ASP A 686 8.01 65.99 -27.84
C ASP A 686 8.76 64.67 -27.55
N PRO A 687 8.30 63.88 -26.56
CA PRO A 687 8.92 62.61 -26.22
C PRO A 687 8.83 61.56 -27.32
N CYS A 688 7.88 61.67 -28.26
CA CYS A 688 7.73 60.72 -29.36
C CYS A 688 8.86 60.80 -30.39
N THR A 689 9.64 61.89 -30.40
CA THR A 689 10.85 62.02 -31.22
C THR A 689 11.94 60.99 -30.91
N MET A 690 11.85 60.34 -29.75
CA MET A 690 12.76 59.27 -29.33
C MET A 690 12.34 57.87 -29.77
N ASN A 691 11.21 57.74 -30.48
CA ASN A 691 10.58 56.45 -30.81
C ASN A 691 10.48 55.50 -29.59
N PRO A 692 9.84 55.94 -28.49
CA PRO A 692 9.84 55.16 -27.24
C PRO A 692 8.95 53.91 -27.27
N CYS A 693 8.11 53.75 -28.30
CA CYS A 693 7.18 52.63 -28.46
C CYS A 693 7.79 51.54 -29.36
N HIS A 694 7.62 50.28 -28.97
CA HIS A 694 8.20 49.12 -29.64
C HIS A 694 7.17 48.42 -30.54
N ASN A 695 7.62 47.45 -31.35
CA ASN A 695 6.75 46.54 -32.12
C ASN A 695 5.72 47.24 -33.05
N GLY A 696 6.09 48.41 -33.61
CA GLY A 696 5.22 49.16 -34.53
C GLY A 696 4.10 49.97 -33.88
N ALA A 697 4.12 50.11 -32.55
CA ALA A 697 3.16 50.93 -31.81
C ALA A 697 3.24 52.43 -32.14
N THR A 698 2.09 53.11 -32.08
CA THR A 698 1.99 54.55 -32.34
C THR A 698 2.16 55.35 -31.06
N CYS A 699 3.09 56.30 -31.04
CA CYS A 699 3.35 57.16 -29.89
C CYS A 699 2.45 58.41 -29.88
N HIS A 700 1.78 58.66 -28.76
CA HIS A 700 1.04 59.90 -28.50
C HIS A 700 1.68 60.68 -27.36
N LYS A 701 2.06 61.94 -27.61
CA LYS A 701 2.51 62.87 -26.58
C LYS A 701 1.34 63.21 -25.66
N HIS A 702 1.41 62.79 -24.40
CA HIS A 702 0.43 63.12 -23.38
C HIS A 702 1.08 63.05 -22.00
N ILE A 703 1.14 64.18 -21.29
CA ILE A 703 1.66 64.21 -19.91
C ILE A 703 0.52 63.99 -18.93
N HIS A 704 0.34 62.75 -18.50
CA HIS A 704 -0.62 62.38 -17.46
C HIS A 704 0.02 62.48 -16.07
N ILE A 705 -0.70 63.10 -15.13
CA ILE A 705 -0.28 63.24 -13.74
C ILE A 705 -1.10 62.30 -12.85
N GLY A 706 -0.44 61.36 -12.21
CA GLY A 706 -1.04 60.43 -11.25
C GLY A 706 -1.35 61.09 -9.91
N HIS A 707 -2.13 60.38 -9.09
CA HIS A 707 -2.50 60.81 -7.73
C HIS A 707 -1.44 60.45 -6.67
N VAL A 708 -0.51 59.55 -7.01
CA VAL A 708 0.54 59.07 -6.11
C VAL A 708 1.76 59.99 -6.20
N PHE A 709 2.33 60.36 -5.05
CA PHE A 709 3.58 61.12 -4.98
C PHE A 709 4.77 60.17 -4.87
N VAL A 710 5.80 60.45 -5.66
CA VAL A 710 7.09 59.77 -5.62
C VAL A 710 8.07 60.67 -4.86
N VAL A 711 8.78 60.07 -3.90
CA VAL A 711 9.85 60.72 -3.14
C VAL A 711 11.18 60.15 -3.64
N LEU A 712 11.96 60.97 -4.33
CA LEU A 712 13.30 60.61 -4.80
C LEU A 712 14.32 61.13 -3.80
N GLU A 713 14.99 60.23 -3.11
CA GLU A 713 15.89 60.57 -2.00
C GLU A 713 17.35 60.63 -2.43
N SER A 714 18.10 61.51 -1.76
CA SER A 714 19.56 61.58 -1.85
C SER A 714 20.13 62.28 -0.63
N THR A 715 21.44 62.20 -0.41
CA THR A 715 22.10 62.83 0.75
C THR A 715 21.92 64.35 0.80
N ALA A 716 21.82 65.08 -0.32
CA ALA A 716 21.63 66.53 -0.29
C ALA A 716 20.22 67.02 -0.67
N VAL A 717 19.57 66.39 -1.65
CA VAL A 717 18.30 66.86 -2.22
C VAL A 717 17.26 65.75 -2.25
N ILE A 718 16.08 66.01 -1.72
CA ILE A 718 14.93 65.13 -1.83
C ILE A 718 13.92 65.78 -2.77
N PHE A 719 13.52 65.08 -3.83
CA PHE A 719 12.58 65.60 -4.81
C PHE A 719 11.26 64.86 -4.71
N VAL A 720 10.20 65.58 -4.32
CA VAL A 720 8.86 65.04 -4.14
C VAL A 720 7.98 65.54 -5.27
N SER A 721 7.44 64.66 -6.09
CA SER A 721 6.56 65.04 -7.19
C SER A 721 5.52 63.96 -7.49
N PRO A 722 4.36 64.30 -8.04
CA PRO A 722 3.40 63.28 -8.46
C PRO A 722 4.00 62.43 -9.58
N GLN A 723 3.66 61.14 -9.58
CA GLN A 723 4.00 60.23 -10.66
C GLN A 723 3.49 60.80 -11.98
N ASN A 724 4.32 60.73 -13.01
CA ASN A 724 3.98 61.24 -14.33
C ASN A 724 4.31 60.23 -15.43
N GLU A 725 3.47 60.25 -16.46
CA GLU A 725 3.65 59.53 -17.72
C GLU A 725 3.63 60.58 -18.83
N ILE A 726 4.69 60.64 -19.63
CA ILE A 726 4.91 61.73 -20.60
C ILE A 726 4.45 61.41 -22.03
N PHE A 727 4.17 60.14 -22.31
CA PHE A 727 3.63 59.64 -23.56
C PHE A 727 2.77 58.40 -23.30
N THR A 728 1.94 58.04 -24.26
CA THR A 728 1.18 56.79 -24.28
C THR A 728 1.47 56.08 -25.60
N CYS A 729 1.79 54.79 -25.53
CA CYS A 729 1.92 53.93 -26.71
C CYS A 729 0.59 53.23 -26.99
N LEU A 730 0.06 53.38 -28.20
CA LEU A 730 -1.05 52.56 -28.67
C LEU A 730 -0.50 51.28 -29.27
N CYS A 731 -0.62 50.18 -28.53
CA CYS A 731 -0.09 48.89 -28.94
C CYS A 731 -0.92 48.29 -30.07
N PRO A 732 -0.26 47.72 -31.10
CA PRO A 732 -0.95 46.89 -32.09
C PRO A 732 -1.44 45.61 -31.41
N THR A 733 -2.42 44.94 -32.04
CA THR A 733 -2.94 43.65 -31.59
C THR A 733 -1.80 42.65 -31.37
N GLY A 734 -1.83 41.90 -30.27
CA GLY A 734 -0.81 40.91 -29.88
C GLY A 734 0.31 41.46 -28.98
N PHE A 735 0.36 42.77 -28.71
CA PHE A 735 1.34 43.36 -27.79
C PHE A 735 0.68 44.18 -26.68
N THR A 736 1.30 44.18 -25.50
CA THR A 736 0.88 44.91 -24.30
C THR A 736 2.07 45.53 -23.58
N GLY A 737 1.82 46.20 -22.46
CA GLY A 737 2.83 46.93 -21.68
C GLY A 737 2.91 48.42 -22.05
N LEU A 738 3.59 49.20 -21.19
CA LEU A 738 3.68 50.67 -21.33
C LEU A 738 4.40 51.12 -22.61
N LYS A 739 5.32 50.29 -23.13
CA LYS A 739 6.04 50.54 -24.38
C LYS A 739 5.64 49.57 -25.50
N CYS A 740 4.64 48.72 -25.29
CA CYS A 740 4.24 47.65 -26.22
C CYS A 740 5.35 46.62 -26.48
N ASP A 741 6.16 46.36 -25.46
CA ASP A 741 7.32 45.47 -25.45
C ASP A 741 7.02 44.06 -24.95
N VAL A 742 5.82 43.85 -24.38
CA VAL A 742 5.37 42.55 -23.87
C VAL A 742 4.50 41.88 -24.93
N ASP A 743 4.88 40.66 -25.32
CA ASP A 743 4.08 39.78 -26.16
C ASP A 743 2.88 39.24 -25.37
N ILE A 744 1.69 39.26 -25.98
CA ILE A 744 0.50 38.63 -25.38
C ILE A 744 0.55 37.15 -25.76
N ASP A 745 0.55 36.25 -24.80
CA ASP A 745 0.40 34.82 -25.09
C ASP A 745 -1.07 34.52 -25.41
N GLU A 746 -1.42 34.45 -26.69
CA GLU A 746 -2.80 34.14 -27.07
C GLU A 746 -3.18 32.67 -26.82
N CYS A 747 -2.21 31.77 -26.56
CA CYS A 747 -2.49 30.38 -26.24
C CYS A 747 -3.06 30.19 -24.83
N ASP A 748 -2.91 31.17 -23.92
CA ASP A 748 -3.54 31.14 -22.59
C ASP A 748 -5.08 31.10 -22.63
N GLN A 749 -5.69 31.43 -23.78
CA GLN A 749 -7.15 31.39 -23.99
C GLN A 749 -7.62 30.19 -24.80
N ASP A 750 -6.75 29.19 -25.04
CA ASP A 750 -7.02 28.00 -25.88
C ASP A 750 -7.77 28.33 -27.19
N PRO A 751 -7.23 29.20 -28.05
CA PRO A 751 -7.92 29.68 -29.25
C PRO A 751 -8.03 28.62 -30.36
N CYS A 752 -7.38 27.47 -30.21
CA CYS A 752 -7.33 26.41 -31.21
C CYS A 752 -8.47 25.39 -31.05
N ASN A 753 -9.30 25.27 -32.09
CA ASN A 753 -10.38 24.28 -32.15
C ASN A 753 -9.91 22.97 -32.81
N ASN A 754 -10.67 21.88 -32.62
CA ASN A 754 -10.44 20.54 -33.20
C ASN A 754 -9.15 19.85 -32.74
N ASP A 755 -8.84 19.90 -31.44
CA ASP A 755 -7.65 19.26 -30.83
C ASP A 755 -6.31 19.71 -31.46
N GLY A 756 -6.28 20.91 -32.06
CA GLY A 756 -5.06 21.52 -32.57
C GLY A 756 -4.17 22.04 -31.44
N VAL A 757 -2.87 21.82 -31.54
CA VAL A 757 -1.89 22.34 -30.56
C VAL A 757 -1.63 23.82 -30.86
N CYS A 758 -1.91 24.69 -29.88
CA CYS A 758 -1.59 26.12 -29.96
C CYS A 758 -0.08 26.34 -29.75
N VAL A 759 0.52 27.14 -30.63
CA VAL A 759 1.92 27.56 -30.53
C VAL A 759 1.97 29.09 -30.60
N ASN A 760 2.33 29.72 -29.49
CA ASN A 760 2.51 31.17 -29.40
C ASN A 760 3.81 31.61 -30.10
N TYR A 761 3.79 32.77 -30.74
CA TYR A 761 4.96 33.44 -31.30
C TYR A 761 4.83 34.96 -31.15
N MET A 762 5.91 35.72 -31.38
CA MET A 762 5.83 37.18 -31.21
C MET A 762 4.74 37.84 -32.05
N GLY A 763 3.75 38.44 -31.38
CA GLY A 763 2.62 39.18 -31.94
C GLY A 763 1.46 38.31 -32.45
N GLY A 764 1.39 37.03 -32.10
CA GLY A 764 0.28 36.17 -32.45
C GLY A 764 0.51 34.67 -32.20
N PHE A 765 -0.46 33.83 -32.56
CA PHE A 765 -0.39 32.39 -32.35
C PHE A 765 -0.68 31.60 -33.63
N SER A 766 -0.27 30.33 -33.65
CA SER A 766 -0.58 29.37 -34.71
C SER A 766 -1.19 28.09 -34.12
N CYS A 767 -2.21 27.54 -34.78
CA CYS A 767 -2.77 26.23 -34.44
C CYS A 767 -2.22 25.15 -35.36
N GLN A 768 -1.56 24.15 -34.80
CA GLN A 768 -1.05 23.00 -35.54
C GLN A 768 -2.01 21.82 -35.43
N CYS A 769 -2.62 21.43 -36.55
CA CYS A 769 -3.50 20.26 -36.61
C CYS A 769 -2.69 18.95 -36.65
N LEU A 770 -3.15 17.94 -35.92
CA LEU A 770 -2.65 16.57 -36.05
C LEU A 770 -3.09 16.00 -37.42
N LYS A 771 -2.13 15.52 -38.22
CA LYS A 771 -2.38 14.97 -39.57
C LYS A 771 -3.35 13.77 -39.52
N GLU A 772 -4.44 13.87 -40.29
CA GLU A 772 -5.47 12.83 -40.43
C GLU A 772 -4.96 11.51 -41.02
N ILE A 773 -5.51 10.41 -40.48
CA ILE A 773 -5.48 9.05 -41.04
C ILE A 773 -6.46 9.01 -42.23
N SER A 774 -5.98 8.53 -43.38
CA SER A 774 -6.68 8.44 -44.67
C SER A 774 -8.00 7.62 -44.65
N PRO A 775 -9.05 8.03 -45.40
CA PRO A 775 -10.24 7.21 -45.63
C PRO A 775 -10.10 6.30 -46.87
N PRO A 776 -10.86 5.19 -46.97
CA PRO A 776 -10.85 4.32 -48.13
C PRO A 776 -11.74 4.85 -49.27
N SER A 777 -11.37 4.40 -50.46
CA SER A 777 -11.96 4.62 -51.78
C SER A 777 -13.47 4.41 -51.86
N GLU A 778 -14.16 5.30 -52.58
CA GLU A 778 -14.86 4.96 -53.84
C GLU A 778 -15.35 6.23 -54.55
N ALA A 779 -14.98 6.34 -55.82
CA ALA A 779 -15.50 7.28 -56.82
C ALA A 779 -16.86 6.72 -57.38
N PRO A 780 -17.56 7.32 -58.38
CA PRO A 780 -17.15 8.43 -59.24
C PRO A 780 -18.26 9.43 -59.69
N ALA A 781 -17.77 10.40 -60.47
CA ALA A 781 -18.36 10.96 -61.70
C ALA A 781 -19.17 12.27 -61.65
N PHE A 782 -18.51 13.30 -62.21
CA PHE A 782 -18.96 14.18 -63.30
C PHE A 782 -20.37 14.79 -63.24
N SER A 783 -20.42 16.09 -62.94
CA SER A 783 -20.69 17.17 -63.92
C SER A 783 -20.39 18.53 -63.31
#